data_AF-A0A821TTT8-F1
#
_entry.id   AF-A0A821TTT8-F1
#
_cell.length_a   1.000
_cell.length_b   1.000
_cell.length_c   1.000
_cell.angle_alpha   90.00
_cell.angle_beta   90.00
_cell.angle_gamma   90.00
#
_symmetry.space_group_name_H-M   'P 1'
#
loop_
_entity.id
_entity.type
_entity.pdbx_description
1 polymer ?
#
loop_
_entity_poly.entity_id
_entity_poly.type
_entity_poly.pdbx_seq_one_letter_code
_entity_poly.pdbx_strand_id
1 'polypeptide(L)'
;VCKENSLFKSEARYLVRRKDPTLWKQVLREDNQYRRPLIDQVIQTALPETQDPEEISVAVKAFMDADLPNSLIELLEKIVIDNSVFSGHRNLQNSLILADIKADRSRVMDYINRLENYDAPDIANIAISNQLFEEAFSIYKEFEVATSAIQVLIDHIKNLDRAYEFAEGVGVDVDAGVDECVESAIDMDALHVEDEIPPLTPDVRSQRSSIIVCHGDLIAQETDVIVVCSSSKYLFKSICQAGGDSVSTSYSQQISASPNAPIIIVESAGKIASKMIYFLPWEINPDQSILCKSIEDFVSLALEKAIEHKYRSIAFPAMGCGGFKCSIQLISRSMVATVYSKLKTNPMSVSFVIQPDKKDIYDEFKKHIDELQPPPSSIILKAIAAKLGKGTIEVEMGDITKQKVDVIVGSSSSGILREIIINAAGKESRMSYDIELKSHPNSVLIAIPSGSLPCKRIFFVKWEPNDNEEILQQSLSDLISTVVQNVISHNFTSVALPAIGCGKHACSVDIVVKTMVHEMKKHLIQRKLSWTVKFVVNDNQENVYDEFCKQVLTTEDGFHEATTYQLPVTWEKSAEHKTRFTLSTKVHEYQTIASNFDSAMKGKYTEVIKIERIQNERWYMQYLAHTKDFRKRLNMDTEKRLYHGCPEQAANTIIEDCFNRSYAGVNGTVYGVGVYFSSDATYSHGYTKPNANGERCMFLSRVLVGKTTKGNNKMKTRPLGFDSTTDEKHIFVTYHDAQAFAEYLITYK
;
A
#
# COMPACT_ATOMS: atom_id res chain seq x y z
N VAL A 1 -70.73 -1.37 -0.69
CA VAL A 1 -70.47 -1.70 0.74
C VAL A 1 -69.04 -1.38 1.20
N CYS A 2 -67.99 -2.17 0.89
CA CYS A 2 -66.64 -1.89 1.41
C CYS A 2 -66.06 -0.55 0.93
N LYS A 3 -66.17 -0.27 -0.38
CA LYS A 3 -65.70 0.96 -1.03
C LYS A 3 -66.39 2.23 -0.53
N GLU A 4 -67.69 2.13 -0.25
CA GLU A 4 -68.52 3.24 0.28
C GLU A 4 -68.26 3.52 1.77
N ASN A 5 -67.60 2.60 2.49
CA ASN A 5 -67.28 2.73 3.92
C ASN A 5 -65.76 2.78 4.20
N SER A 6 -64.93 2.99 3.17
CA SER A 6 -63.46 3.06 3.27
C SER A 6 -62.80 1.83 3.93
N LEU A 7 -63.42 0.65 3.84
CA LEU A 7 -62.93 -0.60 4.44
C LEU A 7 -61.85 -1.29 3.59
N PHE A 8 -60.92 -0.51 3.05
CA PHE A 8 -59.88 -0.98 2.11
C PHE A 8 -58.93 -2.02 2.71
N LYS A 9 -58.72 -2.01 4.04
CA LYS A 9 -57.94 -3.04 4.74
C LYS A 9 -58.60 -4.42 4.67
N SER A 10 -59.89 -4.48 4.97
CA SER A 10 -60.64 -5.74 4.92
C SER A 10 -60.83 -6.21 3.49
N GLU A 11 -61.02 -5.27 2.54
CA GLU A 11 -61.09 -5.56 1.12
C GLU A 11 -59.78 -6.12 0.57
N ALA A 12 -58.62 -5.53 0.93
CA ALA A 12 -57.30 -6.02 0.54
C ALA A 12 -57.02 -7.43 1.10
N ARG A 13 -57.32 -7.69 2.39
CA ARG A 13 -57.18 -9.03 2.98
C ARG A 13 -58.07 -10.06 2.29
N TYR A 14 -59.30 -9.69 1.98
CA TYR A 14 -60.22 -10.57 1.26
C TYR A 14 -59.70 -10.87 -0.15
N LEU A 15 -59.27 -9.85 -0.89
CA LEU A 15 -58.73 -9.99 -2.24
C LEU A 15 -57.54 -10.96 -2.29
N VAL A 16 -56.58 -10.80 -1.38
CA VAL A 16 -55.39 -11.65 -1.26
C VAL A 16 -55.77 -13.10 -0.92
N ARG A 17 -56.60 -13.32 0.11
CA ARG A 17 -57.05 -14.66 0.54
C ARG A 17 -57.91 -15.38 -0.50
N ARG A 18 -58.66 -14.64 -1.31
CA ARG A 18 -59.58 -15.21 -2.30
C ARG A 18 -58.86 -15.82 -3.50
N LYS A 19 -57.63 -15.36 -3.80
CA LYS A 19 -56.76 -15.88 -4.89
C LYS A 19 -57.44 -15.94 -6.27
N ASP A 20 -58.48 -15.13 -6.50
CA ASP A 20 -59.32 -15.18 -7.71
C ASP A 20 -58.75 -14.26 -8.82
N PRO A 21 -58.26 -14.80 -9.95
CA PRO A 21 -57.66 -14.01 -11.02
C PRO A 21 -58.65 -13.05 -11.70
N THR A 22 -59.93 -13.43 -11.80
CA THR A 22 -60.97 -12.58 -12.37
C THR A 22 -61.25 -11.37 -11.49
N LEU A 23 -61.23 -11.55 -10.17
CA LEU A 23 -61.37 -10.46 -9.21
C LEU A 23 -60.17 -9.51 -9.28
N TRP A 24 -58.96 -10.04 -9.33
CA TRP A 24 -57.72 -9.26 -9.49
C TRP A 24 -57.75 -8.39 -10.75
N LYS A 25 -58.14 -8.96 -11.90
CA LYS A 25 -58.28 -8.21 -13.15
C LYS A 25 -59.31 -7.10 -13.05
N GLN A 26 -60.41 -7.31 -12.34
CA GLN A 26 -61.46 -6.30 -12.18
C GLN A 26 -61.01 -5.13 -11.30
N VAL A 27 -60.29 -5.41 -10.20
CA VAL A 27 -59.89 -4.36 -9.25
C VAL A 27 -58.65 -3.58 -9.69
N LEU A 28 -57.80 -4.18 -10.53
CA LEU A 28 -56.59 -3.53 -11.06
C LEU A 28 -56.80 -2.77 -12.38
N ARG A 29 -58.03 -2.67 -12.90
CA ARG A 29 -58.32 -1.88 -14.12
C ARG A 29 -58.00 -0.40 -13.90
N GLU A 30 -57.54 0.27 -14.95
CA GLU A 30 -57.17 1.69 -14.90
C GLU A 30 -58.36 2.62 -14.61
N ASP A 31 -59.56 2.25 -15.04
CA ASP A 31 -60.81 2.99 -14.82
C ASP A 31 -61.39 2.83 -13.41
N ASN A 32 -60.78 1.98 -12.56
CA ASN A 32 -61.21 1.83 -11.18
C ASN A 32 -60.71 3.00 -10.31
N GLN A 33 -61.66 3.87 -9.93
CA GLN A 33 -61.46 5.04 -9.07
C GLN A 33 -60.77 4.73 -7.73
N TYR A 34 -60.90 3.48 -7.24
CA TYR A 34 -60.34 3.02 -5.99
C TYR A 34 -59.11 2.11 -6.16
N ARG A 35 -58.52 2.07 -7.36
CA ARG A 35 -57.34 1.22 -7.69
C ARG A 35 -56.16 1.53 -6.76
N ARG A 36 -55.79 2.81 -6.61
CA ARG A 36 -54.61 3.21 -5.83
C ARG A 36 -54.75 2.93 -4.33
N PRO A 37 -55.84 3.36 -3.64
CA PRO A 37 -56.01 3.05 -2.22
C PRO A 37 -56.04 1.55 -1.92
N LEU A 38 -56.58 0.74 -2.83
CA LEU A 38 -56.59 -0.72 -2.68
C LEU A 38 -55.19 -1.31 -2.82
N ILE A 39 -54.40 -0.89 -3.83
CA ILE A 39 -53.01 -1.32 -4.01
C ILE A 39 -52.19 -0.97 -2.76
N ASP A 40 -52.33 0.24 -2.24
CA ASP A 40 -51.57 0.68 -1.06
C ASP A 40 -51.89 -0.21 0.16
N GLN A 41 -53.15 -0.60 0.39
CA GLN A 41 -53.52 -1.50 1.49
C GLN A 41 -53.13 -2.97 1.24
N VAL A 42 -53.09 -3.42 -0.01
CA VAL A 42 -52.54 -4.74 -0.37
C VAL A 42 -51.06 -4.82 0.01
N ILE A 43 -50.28 -3.80 -0.35
CA ILE A 43 -48.83 -3.74 -0.12
C ILE A 43 -48.51 -3.49 1.37
N GLN A 44 -49.19 -2.56 2.02
CA GLN A 44 -48.85 -2.13 3.39
C GLN A 44 -49.49 -3.00 4.50
N THR A 45 -50.52 -3.79 4.19
CA THR A 45 -51.26 -4.52 5.23
C THR A 45 -51.48 -5.98 4.87
N ALA A 46 -52.12 -6.29 3.74
CA ALA A 46 -52.56 -7.66 3.47
C ALA A 46 -51.41 -8.63 3.20
N LEU A 47 -50.41 -8.23 2.41
CA LEU A 47 -49.28 -9.10 2.03
C LEU A 47 -48.19 -9.23 3.10
N PRO A 48 -47.86 -8.21 3.90
CA PRO A 48 -46.96 -8.40 5.05
C PRO A 48 -47.53 -9.33 6.13
N GLU A 49 -48.86 -9.40 6.27
CA GLU A 49 -49.53 -10.26 7.24
C GLU A 49 -49.64 -11.73 6.79
N THR A 50 -49.52 -12.01 5.49
CA THR A 50 -49.65 -13.38 4.99
C THR A 50 -48.34 -14.15 5.05
N GLN A 51 -48.44 -15.42 5.42
CA GLN A 51 -47.34 -16.39 5.35
C GLN A 51 -47.61 -17.47 4.30
N ASP A 52 -48.68 -17.33 3.51
CA ASP A 52 -49.02 -18.27 2.44
C ASP A 52 -48.30 -17.88 1.12
N PRO A 53 -47.36 -18.71 0.63
CA PRO A 53 -46.65 -18.44 -0.62
C PRO A 53 -47.56 -18.33 -1.85
N GLU A 54 -48.71 -19.01 -1.83
CA GLU A 54 -49.66 -19.00 -2.95
C GLU A 54 -50.42 -17.67 -3.04
N GLU A 55 -50.73 -17.04 -1.89
CA GLU A 55 -51.34 -15.71 -1.84
C GLU A 55 -50.42 -14.64 -2.47
N ILE A 56 -49.12 -14.72 -2.18
CA ILE A 56 -48.10 -13.83 -2.73
C ILE A 56 -47.93 -14.07 -4.24
N SER A 57 -47.82 -15.32 -4.66
CA SER A 57 -47.64 -15.68 -6.07
C SER A 57 -48.79 -15.16 -6.96
N VAL A 58 -50.04 -15.32 -6.49
CA VAL A 58 -51.22 -14.81 -7.23
C VAL A 58 -51.24 -13.28 -7.28
N ALA A 59 -50.88 -12.60 -6.19
CA ALA A 59 -50.79 -11.15 -6.17
C ALA A 59 -49.69 -10.62 -7.11
N VAL A 60 -48.49 -11.20 -7.08
CA VAL A 60 -47.39 -10.86 -8.00
C VAL A 60 -47.82 -11.02 -9.46
N LYS A 61 -48.43 -12.16 -9.80
CA LYS A 61 -48.94 -12.41 -11.15
C LYS A 61 -50.01 -11.38 -11.57
N ALA A 62 -50.91 -11.03 -10.67
CA ALA A 62 -51.94 -10.02 -10.94
C ALA A 62 -51.36 -8.64 -11.24
N PHE A 63 -50.30 -8.23 -10.52
CA PHE A 63 -49.63 -6.95 -10.75
C PHE A 63 -48.82 -6.94 -12.06
N MET A 64 -48.19 -8.07 -12.40
CA MET A 64 -47.52 -8.25 -13.69
C MET A 64 -48.51 -8.19 -14.85
N ASP A 65 -49.64 -8.91 -14.76
CA ASP A 65 -50.70 -8.93 -15.79
C ASP A 65 -51.35 -7.55 -15.98
N ALA A 66 -51.33 -6.71 -14.94
CA ALA A 66 -51.86 -5.35 -14.95
C ALA A 66 -50.84 -4.26 -15.33
N ASP A 67 -49.61 -4.65 -15.71
CA ASP A 67 -48.48 -3.79 -16.07
C ASP A 67 -48.19 -2.69 -15.02
N LEU A 68 -48.10 -3.10 -13.74
CA LEU A 68 -47.86 -2.22 -12.60
C LEU A 68 -46.45 -2.43 -11.99
N PRO A 69 -45.35 -2.10 -12.68
CA PRO A 69 -44.02 -2.48 -12.22
C PRO A 69 -43.57 -1.73 -10.95
N ASN A 70 -43.87 -0.43 -10.81
CA ASN A 70 -43.50 0.33 -9.60
C ASN A 70 -44.19 -0.19 -8.33
N SER A 71 -45.48 -0.55 -8.45
CA SER A 71 -46.23 -1.13 -7.33
C SER A 71 -45.81 -2.57 -7.05
N LEU A 72 -45.36 -3.31 -8.08
CA LEU A 72 -44.78 -4.65 -7.93
C LEU A 72 -43.42 -4.61 -7.21
N ILE A 73 -42.57 -3.62 -7.52
CA ILE A 73 -41.28 -3.42 -6.83
C ILE A 73 -41.52 -3.12 -5.35
N GLU A 74 -42.39 -2.16 -5.01
CA GLU A 74 -42.68 -1.82 -3.61
C GLU A 74 -43.24 -3.03 -2.83
N LEU A 75 -44.08 -3.83 -3.48
CA LEU A 75 -44.60 -5.09 -2.94
C LEU A 75 -43.46 -6.08 -2.66
N LEU A 76 -42.61 -6.32 -3.66
CA LEU A 76 -41.55 -7.31 -3.58
C LEU A 76 -40.44 -6.88 -2.62
N GLU A 77 -40.10 -5.60 -2.50
CA GLU A 77 -39.15 -5.11 -1.49
C GLU A 77 -39.64 -5.43 -0.07
N LYS A 78 -40.91 -5.13 0.24
CA LYS A 78 -41.47 -5.43 1.57
C LYS A 78 -41.51 -6.93 1.90
N ILE A 79 -41.66 -7.78 0.88
CA ILE A 79 -41.76 -9.23 1.07
C ILE A 79 -40.38 -9.89 1.08
N VAL A 80 -39.49 -9.51 0.17
CA VAL A 80 -38.18 -10.15 -0.03
C VAL A 80 -37.11 -9.53 0.87
N ILE A 81 -37.16 -8.22 1.11
CA ILE A 81 -36.12 -7.51 1.87
C ILE A 81 -36.54 -7.38 3.34
N ASP A 82 -37.77 -6.93 3.61
CA ASP A 82 -38.18 -6.62 4.98
C ASP A 82 -38.76 -7.81 5.76
N ASN A 83 -39.27 -8.84 5.07
CA ASN A 83 -39.91 -10.00 5.69
C ASN A 83 -39.02 -11.25 5.59
N SER A 84 -38.54 -11.74 6.74
CA SER A 84 -37.58 -12.84 6.82
C SER A 84 -38.09 -14.20 6.33
N VAL A 85 -39.42 -14.37 6.17
CA VAL A 85 -40.00 -15.66 5.74
C VAL A 85 -39.79 -15.89 4.24
N PHE A 86 -39.80 -14.83 3.44
CA PHE A 86 -39.75 -14.90 1.98
C PHE A 86 -38.44 -14.36 1.39
N SER A 87 -37.52 -13.89 2.22
CA SER A 87 -36.22 -13.39 1.77
C SER A 87 -35.42 -14.42 0.99
N GLY A 88 -35.55 -15.70 1.32
CA GLY A 88 -34.89 -16.80 0.59
C GLY A 88 -35.66 -17.33 -0.62
N HIS A 89 -36.81 -16.79 -1.01
CA HIS A 89 -37.62 -17.36 -2.11
C HIS A 89 -37.10 -16.94 -3.49
N ARG A 90 -36.43 -17.87 -4.19
CA ARG A 90 -35.83 -17.66 -5.52
C ARG A 90 -36.75 -16.99 -6.54
N ASN A 91 -37.97 -17.48 -6.71
CA ASN A 91 -38.91 -16.93 -7.71
C ASN A 91 -39.31 -15.47 -7.41
N LEU A 92 -39.36 -15.08 -6.14
CA LEU A 92 -39.69 -13.72 -5.73
C LEU A 92 -38.49 -12.78 -5.93
N GLN A 93 -37.28 -13.25 -5.64
CA GLN A 93 -36.05 -12.52 -5.97
C GLN A 93 -35.90 -12.30 -7.48
N ASN A 94 -36.12 -13.35 -8.29
CA ASN A 94 -36.16 -13.24 -9.75
C ASN A 94 -37.17 -12.18 -10.20
N SER A 95 -38.38 -12.22 -9.63
CA SER A 95 -39.45 -11.27 -9.96
C SER A 95 -39.07 -9.83 -9.62
N LEU A 96 -38.33 -9.61 -8.52
CA LEU A 96 -37.89 -8.27 -8.10
C LEU A 96 -36.87 -7.70 -9.09
N ILE A 97 -35.85 -8.50 -9.43
CA ILE A 97 -34.82 -8.10 -10.39
C ILE A 97 -35.45 -7.83 -11.76
N LEU A 98 -36.34 -8.70 -12.24
CA LEU A 98 -37.00 -8.55 -13.53
C LEU A 98 -37.94 -7.34 -13.59
N ALA A 99 -38.64 -7.03 -12.50
CA ALA A 99 -39.48 -5.84 -12.41
C ALA A 99 -38.64 -4.56 -12.52
N ASP A 100 -37.47 -4.52 -11.88
CA ASP A 100 -36.55 -3.38 -11.93
C ASP A 100 -35.86 -3.25 -13.29
N ILE A 101 -35.44 -4.34 -13.94
CA ILE A 101 -34.91 -4.29 -15.33
C ILE A 101 -35.91 -3.59 -16.27
N LYS A 102 -37.22 -3.78 -16.04
CA LYS A 102 -38.28 -3.16 -16.83
C LYS A 102 -38.59 -1.71 -16.44
N ALA A 103 -38.51 -1.36 -15.16
CA ALA A 103 -38.93 -0.04 -14.66
C ALA A 103 -37.79 0.93 -14.35
N ASP A 104 -36.73 0.48 -13.68
CA ASP A 104 -35.59 1.29 -13.27
C ASP A 104 -34.29 0.47 -13.26
N ARG A 105 -33.54 0.57 -14.35
CA ARG A 105 -32.28 -0.15 -14.56
C ARG A 105 -31.19 0.24 -13.57
N SER A 106 -31.24 1.45 -12.99
CA SER A 106 -30.17 1.97 -12.11
C SER A 106 -30.07 1.24 -10.77
N ARG A 107 -31.14 0.54 -10.38
CA ARG A 107 -31.28 -0.16 -9.11
C ARG A 107 -30.94 -1.65 -9.18
N VAL A 108 -30.86 -2.21 -10.39
CA VAL A 108 -30.62 -3.65 -10.65
C VAL A 108 -29.33 -4.13 -9.99
N MET A 109 -28.26 -3.33 -10.06
CA MET A 109 -26.97 -3.65 -9.43
C MET A 109 -27.04 -3.70 -7.90
N ASP A 110 -27.86 -2.86 -7.25
CA ASP A 110 -28.05 -2.92 -5.79
C ASP A 110 -28.68 -4.25 -5.38
N TYR A 111 -29.66 -4.74 -6.16
CA TYR A 111 -30.29 -6.02 -5.88
C TYR A 111 -29.38 -7.22 -6.17
N ILE A 112 -28.57 -7.17 -7.23
CA ILE A 112 -27.56 -8.21 -7.51
C ILE A 112 -26.65 -8.39 -6.30
N ASN A 113 -26.15 -7.29 -5.72
CA ASN A 113 -25.25 -7.32 -4.55
C ASN A 113 -25.93 -7.69 -3.22
N ARG A 114 -27.27 -7.63 -3.13
CA ARG A 114 -28.03 -7.81 -1.88
C ARG A 114 -28.78 -9.14 -1.81
N LEU A 115 -29.13 -9.73 -2.95
CA LEU A 115 -29.91 -10.95 -3.06
C LEU A 115 -28.98 -12.13 -3.30
N GLU A 116 -29.24 -13.29 -2.67
CA GLU A 116 -28.31 -14.43 -2.70
C GLU A 116 -28.88 -15.68 -3.37
N ASN A 117 -30.18 -15.73 -3.69
CA ASN A 117 -30.87 -16.95 -4.11
C ASN A 117 -31.71 -16.81 -5.38
N TYR A 118 -31.33 -15.92 -6.31
CA TYR A 118 -31.97 -15.79 -7.62
C TYR A 118 -31.36 -16.76 -8.65
N ASP A 119 -32.03 -16.96 -9.78
CA ASP A 119 -31.54 -17.83 -10.86
C ASP A 119 -30.50 -17.08 -11.72
N ALA A 120 -29.23 -17.19 -11.32
CA ALA A 120 -28.15 -16.42 -11.90
C ALA A 120 -27.99 -16.58 -13.43
N PRO A 121 -28.00 -17.80 -14.02
CA PRO A 121 -27.93 -17.96 -15.48
C PRO A 121 -29.06 -17.26 -16.23
N ASP A 122 -30.31 -17.43 -15.78
CA ASP A 122 -31.48 -16.84 -16.44
C ASP A 122 -31.48 -15.30 -16.32
N ILE A 123 -31.21 -14.79 -15.11
CA ILE A 123 -31.18 -13.34 -14.86
C ILE A 123 -30.02 -12.67 -15.60
N ALA A 124 -28.84 -13.29 -15.66
CA ALA A 124 -27.71 -12.75 -16.42
C ALA A 124 -28.00 -12.70 -17.93
N ASN A 125 -28.62 -13.73 -18.50
CA ASN A 125 -29.03 -13.73 -19.92
C ASN A 125 -30.08 -12.65 -20.23
N ILE A 126 -31.02 -12.43 -19.31
CA ILE A 126 -32.01 -11.36 -19.44
C ILE A 126 -31.36 -9.98 -19.29
N ALA A 127 -30.37 -9.82 -18.39
CA ALA A 127 -29.58 -8.61 -18.26
C ALA A 127 -28.79 -8.30 -19.54
N ILE A 128 -28.13 -9.30 -20.15
CA ILE A 128 -27.46 -9.16 -21.46
C ILE A 128 -28.45 -8.70 -22.54
N SER A 129 -29.63 -9.34 -22.62
CA SER A 129 -30.66 -8.99 -23.60
C SER A 129 -31.18 -7.56 -23.44
N ASN A 130 -31.06 -6.97 -22.24
CA ASN A 130 -31.44 -5.61 -21.91
C ASN A 130 -30.26 -4.62 -21.87
N GLN A 131 -29.07 -5.02 -22.34
CA GLN A 131 -27.84 -4.24 -22.39
C GLN A 131 -27.27 -3.86 -21.01
N LEU A 132 -27.56 -4.65 -19.97
CA LEU A 132 -27.04 -4.52 -18.61
C LEU A 132 -25.84 -5.44 -18.42
N PHE A 133 -24.73 -5.09 -19.08
CA PHE A 133 -23.59 -6.00 -19.22
C PHE A 133 -22.73 -6.08 -17.95
N GLU A 134 -22.58 -4.98 -17.21
CA GLU A 134 -21.82 -4.97 -15.95
C GLU A 134 -22.55 -5.76 -14.85
N GLU A 135 -23.88 -5.65 -14.83
CA GLU A 135 -24.77 -6.46 -14.01
C GLU A 135 -24.65 -7.95 -14.36
N ALA A 136 -24.72 -8.29 -15.65
CA ALA A 136 -24.55 -9.67 -16.11
C ALA A 136 -23.16 -10.25 -15.76
N PHE A 137 -22.10 -9.45 -15.91
CA PHE A 137 -20.75 -9.85 -15.49
C PHE A 137 -20.70 -10.09 -13.98
N SER A 138 -21.31 -9.21 -13.19
CA SER A 138 -21.28 -9.28 -11.73
C SER A 138 -22.03 -10.51 -11.22
N ILE A 139 -23.18 -10.84 -11.83
CA ILE A 139 -23.92 -12.07 -11.56
C ILE A 139 -23.04 -13.31 -11.85
N TYR A 140 -22.46 -13.42 -13.05
CA TYR A 140 -21.63 -14.59 -13.36
C TYR A 140 -20.37 -14.69 -12.50
N LYS A 141 -19.81 -13.55 -12.07
CA LYS A 141 -18.68 -13.47 -11.15
C LYS A 141 -19.05 -13.97 -9.75
N GLU A 142 -20.16 -13.51 -9.19
CA GLU A 142 -20.59 -13.90 -7.84
C GLU A 142 -20.97 -15.38 -7.75
N PHE A 143 -21.53 -15.93 -8.83
CA PHE A 143 -21.94 -17.34 -8.90
C PHE A 143 -20.85 -18.27 -9.45
N GLU A 144 -19.60 -17.78 -9.51
CA GLU A 144 -18.41 -18.55 -9.92
C GLU A 144 -18.50 -19.19 -11.32
N VAL A 145 -19.32 -18.64 -12.21
CA VAL A 145 -19.47 -19.11 -13.60
C VAL A 145 -18.45 -18.40 -14.49
N ALA A 146 -17.18 -18.78 -14.33
CA ALA A 146 -16.05 -18.05 -14.88
C ALA A 146 -16.10 -17.88 -16.41
N THR A 147 -16.43 -18.93 -17.17
CA THR A 147 -16.48 -18.89 -18.64
C THR A 147 -17.52 -17.88 -19.15
N SER A 148 -18.71 -17.85 -18.54
CA SER A 148 -19.76 -16.90 -18.93
C SER A 148 -19.43 -15.47 -18.53
N ALA A 149 -18.80 -15.25 -17.36
CA ALA A 149 -18.31 -13.92 -16.96
C ALA A 149 -17.25 -13.39 -17.94
N ILE A 150 -16.31 -14.26 -18.34
CA ILE A 150 -15.30 -13.95 -19.36
C ILE A 150 -15.97 -13.62 -20.70
N GLN A 151 -16.95 -14.43 -21.13
CA GLN A 151 -17.68 -14.20 -22.38
C GLN A 151 -18.40 -12.84 -22.39
N VAL A 152 -19.03 -12.44 -21.27
CA VAL A 152 -19.65 -11.11 -21.15
C VAL A 152 -18.62 -10.00 -21.29
N LEU A 153 -17.43 -10.17 -20.68
CA LEU A 153 -16.35 -9.20 -20.81
C LEU A 153 -15.81 -9.09 -22.24
N ILE A 154 -15.76 -10.21 -22.97
CA ILE A 154 -15.26 -10.26 -24.35
C ILE A 154 -16.30 -9.75 -25.36
N ASP A 155 -17.50 -10.34 -25.38
CA ASP A 155 -18.48 -10.12 -26.46
C ASP A 155 -19.28 -8.84 -26.28
N HIS A 156 -19.61 -8.50 -25.04
CA HIS A 156 -20.57 -7.44 -24.74
C HIS A 156 -19.88 -6.18 -24.18
N ILE A 157 -19.05 -6.31 -23.15
CA ILE A 157 -18.31 -5.19 -22.55
C ILE A 157 -17.09 -4.81 -23.42
N LYS A 158 -16.55 -5.77 -24.20
CA LYS A 158 -15.38 -5.61 -25.07
C LYS A 158 -14.14 -5.12 -24.32
N ASN A 159 -13.94 -5.61 -23.09
CA ASN A 159 -12.81 -5.31 -22.22
C ASN A 159 -11.98 -6.58 -21.98
N LEU A 160 -11.08 -6.86 -22.92
CA LEU A 160 -10.25 -8.07 -22.94
C LEU A 160 -9.24 -8.11 -21.79
N ASP A 161 -8.77 -6.96 -21.32
CA ASP A 161 -7.85 -6.88 -20.19
C ASP A 161 -8.54 -7.32 -18.88
N ARG A 162 -9.78 -6.86 -18.64
CA ARG A 162 -10.60 -7.36 -17.52
C ARG A 162 -10.95 -8.84 -17.68
N ALA A 163 -11.22 -9.29 -18.91
CA ALA A 163 -11.51 -10.70 -19.18
C ALA A 163 -10.30 -11.58 -18.81
N TYR A 164 -9.11 -11.11 -19.13
CA TYR A 164 -7.87 -11.78 -18.81
C TYR A 164 -7.56 -11.82 -17.32
N GLU A 165 -7.57 -10.66 -16.65
CA GLU A 165 -7.28 -10.59 -15.22
C GLU A 165 -8.26 -11.45 -14.41
N PHE A 166 -9.52 -11.49 -14.83
CA PHE A 166 -10.51 -12.37 -14.24
C PHE A 166 -10.20 -13.85 -14.50
N ALA A 167 -9.86 -14.23 -15.73
CA ALA A 167 -9.49 -15.59 -16.11
C ALA A 167 -8.24 -16.11 -15.37
N GLU A 168 -7.20 -15.28 -15.23
CA GLU A 168 -6.01 -15.59 -14.43
C GLU A 168 -6.34 -15.71 -12.94
N GLY A 169 -7.18 -14.81 -12.43
CA GLY A 169 -7.57 -14.77 -11.03
C GLY A 169 -8.33 -16.02 -10.57
N VAL A 170 -9.10 -16.65 -11.45
CA VAL A 170 -9.85 -17.88 -11.16
C VAL A 170 -9.13 -19.18 -11.57
N GLY A 171 -7.94 -19.08 -12.17
CA GLY A 171 -7.13 -20.25 -12.56
C GLY A 171 -7.75 -21.10 -13.67
N VAL A 172 -8.53 -20.49 -14.56
CA VAL A 172 -9.06 -21.20 -15.75
C VAL A 172 -7.93 -21.30 -16.77
N ASP A 173 -7.41 -22.51 -16.98
CA ASP A 173 -6.53 -22.84 -18.11
C ASP A 173 -7.32 -22.60 -19.40
N VAL A 174 -7.10 -21.45 -20.03
CA VAL A 174 -7.72 -21.06 -21.30
C VAL A 174 -7.22 -21.89 -22.50
N ASP A 175 -6.31 -22.85 -22.28
CA ASP A 175 -5.85 -23.81 -23.30
C ASP A 175 -6.86 -24.96 -23.56
N ALA A 176 -7.96 -25.06 -22.80
CA ALA A 176 -8.99 -26.08 -23.02
C ALA A 176 -10.35 -25.47 -23.44
N GLY A 177 -10.42 -24.90 -24.64
CA GLY A 177 -11.69 -24.87 -25.40
C GLY A 177 -12.25 -23.54 -25.89
N VAL A 178 -11.43 -22.62 -26.43
CA VAL A 178 -11.95 -21.46 -27.21
C VAL A 178 -11.18 -21.27 -28.52
N ASP A 179 -10.94 -22.36 -29.25
CA ASP A 179 -10.23 -22.35 -30.54
C ASP A 179 -11.17 -22.32 -31.77
N GLU A 180 -12.49 -22.14 -31.61
CA GLU A 180 -13.43 -22.24 -32.75
C GLU A 180 -14.35 -21.03 -33.02
N CYS A 181 -14.30 -19.93 -32.26
CA CYS A 181 -15.25 -18.82 -32.45
C CYS A 181 -14.67 -17.49 -32.97
N VAL A 182 -13.35 -17.37 -33.17
CA VAL A 182 -12.71 -16.06 -33.40
C VAL A 182 -12.71 -15.61 -34.88
N GLU A 183 -13.15 -16.44 -35.84
CA GLU A 183 -13.12 -16.08 -37.26
C GLU A 183 -14.42 -15.42 -37.83
N SER A 184 -15.49 -15.24 -37.05
CA SER A 184 -16.82 -14.93 -37.64
C SER A 184 -17.43 -13.54 -37.44
N ALA A 185 -16.78 -12.58 -36.79
CA ALA A 185 -17.37 -11.24 -36.61
C ALA A 185 -16.54 -10.12 -37.27
N ILE A 186 -16.57 -10.13 -38.61
CA ILE A 186 -16.17 -9.03 -39.49
C ILE A 186 -17.43 -8.18 -39.81
N ASP A 187 -17.26 -6.86 -39.84
CA ASP A 187 -18.12 -5.81 -40.42
C ASP A 187 -19.43 -5.35 -39.70
N MET A 188 -19.44 -4.09 -39.22
CA MET A 188 -20.10 -2.95 -39.91
C MET A 188 -20.14 -1.68 -39.03
N ASP A 189 -19.58 -0.62 -39.62
CA ASP A 189 -19.85 0.83 -39.57
C ASP A 189 -20.64 1.55 -38.45
N ALA A 190 -20.00 2.65 -38.04
CA ALA A 190 -20.49 4.03 -37.85
C ALA A 190 -21.64 4.36 -36.87
N LEU A 191 -21.32 5.21 -35.89
CA LEU A 191 -22.03 6.50 -35.69
C LEU A 191 -21.22 7.45 -34.78
N HIS A 192 -20.93 8.63 -35.33
CA HIS A 192 -20.35 9.81 -34.66
C HIS A 192 -21.30 10.39 -33.61
N VAL A 193 -20.75 10.94 -32.53
CA VAL A 193 -21.17 12.24 -31.98
C VAL A 193 -19.92 12.97 -31.47
N GLU A 194 -19.58 14.07 -32.15
CA GLU A 194 -18.61 15.08 -31.70
C GLU A 194 -19.23 15.90 -30.56
N ASP A 195 -18.41 16.27 -29.56
CA ASP A 195 -18.56 17.55 -28.89
C ASP A 195 -17.16 18.12 -28.62
N GLU A 196 -16.87 19.22 -29.32
CA GLU A 196 -15.66 20.02 -29.22
C GLU A 196 -15.55 20.72 -27.85
N ILE A 197 -14.33 20.77 -27.30
CA ILE A 197 -13.93 21.79 -26.32
C ILE A 197 -12.80 22.61 -26.99
N PRO A 198 -12.87 23.96 -26.99
CA PRO A 198 -12.04 24.80 -27.85
C PRO A 198 -10.57 24.88 -27.40
N PRO A 199 -9.64 25.25 -28.30
CA PRO A 199 -8.21 25.23 -28.01
C PRO A 199 -7.63 26.60 -27.62
N LEU A 200 -6.40 26.52 -27.08
CA LEU A 200 -5.33 27.54 -26.97
C LEU A 200 -5.41 28.49 -25.74
N THR A 201 -4.29 28.72 -25.04
CA THR A 201 -3.08 29.31 -25.64
C THR A 201 -1.73 28.69 -25.25
N PRO A 202 -0.71 28.85 -26.13
CA PRO A 202 0.60 28.23 -26.01
C PRO A 202 1.52 29.08 -25.14
N ASP A 203 2.05 28.51 -24.06
CA ASP A 203 3.18 29.13 -23.36
C ASP A 203 4.51 28.53 -23.84
N VAL A 204 5.32 29.42 -24.41
CA VAL A 204 6.59 29.15 -25.05
C VAL A 204 7.68 29.02 -23.97
N ARG A 205 8.34 27.85 -23.94
CA ARG A 205 9.67 27.54 -23.36
C ARG A 205 9.80 27.42 -21.84
N SER A 206 9.76 26.17 -21.37
CA SER A 206 10.95 25.57 -20.73
C SER A 206 10.97 24.06 -21.02
N GLN A 207 12.07 23.50 -21.52
CA GLN A 207 12.29 22.05 -21.54
C GLN A 207 12.45 21.60 -20.08
N ARG A 208 11.34 21.29 -19.41
CA ARG A 208 11.35 20.61 -18.12
C ARG A 208 10.90 19.19 -18.35
N SER A 209 11.73 18.24 -17.92
CA SER A 209 11.31 16.84 -17.79
C SER A 209 10.09 16.79 -16.88
N SER A 210 9.08 16.02 -17.23
CA SER A 210 7.88 15.82 -16.41
C SER A 210 7.66 14.34 -16.19
N ILE A 211 7.36 13.96 -14.95
CA ILE A 211 6.92 12.61 -14.61
C ILE A 211 5.50 12.75 -14.09
N ILE A 212 4.56 12.07 -14.73
CA ILE A 212 3.15 12.08 -14.32
C ILE A 212 2.63 10.65 -14.20
N VAL A 213 1.64 10.47 -13.33
CA VAL A 213 0.81 9.27 -13.30
C VAL A 213 -0.61 9.67 -13.65
N CYS A 214 -1.22 8.98 -14.61
CA CYS A 214 -2.56 9.25 -15.10
C CYS A 214 -3.43 8.00 -15.09
N HIS A 215 -4.74 8.21 -14.91
CA HIS A 215 -5.71 7.17 -15.18
C HIS A 215 -6.01 7.15 -16.68
N GLY A 216 -5.98 5.99 -17.32
CA GLY A 216 -6.31 5.89 -18.75
C GLY A 216 -5.92 4.57 -19.41
N ASP A 217 -6.13 4.53 -20.72
CA ASP A 217 -5.72 3.46 -21.62
C ASP A 217 -4.40 3.84 -22.32
N LEU A 218 -3.48 2.89 -22.43
CA LEU A 218 -2.20 3.06 -23.11
C LEU A 218 -2.39 3.35 -24.62
N ILE A 219 -3.43 2.79 -25.26
CA ILE A 219 -3.74 2.99 -26.68
C ILE A 219 -4.11 4.46 -26.97
N ALA A 220 -4.78 5.11 -26.01
CA ALA A 220 -5.27 6.48 -26.13
C ALA A 220 -4.21 7.54 -25.75
N GLN A 221 -2.99 7.15 -25.37
CA GLN A 221 -1.97 8.13 -24.98
C GLN A 221 -1.37 8.83 -26.20
N GLU A 222 -1.43 10.16 -26.21
CA GLU A 222 -0.83 11.03 -27.22
C GLU A 222 0.66 11.30 -26.96
N THR A 223 1.44 10.24 -26.69
CA THR A 223 2.90 10.33 -26.52
C THR A 223 3.64 10.01 -27.81
N ASP A 224 4.94 10.34 -27.91
CA ASP A 224 5.73 9.91 -29.06
C ASP A 224 5.92 8.39 -29.06
N VAL A 225 6.05 7.79 -27.88
CA VAL A 225 6.32 6.35 -27.72
C VAL A 225 5.43 5.74 -26.63
N ILE A 226 4.81 4.59 -26.91
CA ILE A 226 4.26 3.71 -25.86
C ILE A 226 5.13 2.48 -25.68
N VAL A 227 5.30 2.07 -24.43
CA VAL A 227 6.09 0.90 -24.05
C VAL A 227 5.16 -0.28 -23.77
N VAL A 228 5.47 -1.42 -24.38
CA VAL A 228 4.66 -2.64 -24.27
C VAL A 228 5.56 -3.78 -23.83
N CYS A 229 5.17 -4.46 -22.76
CA CYS A 229 5.83 -5.72 -22.41
C CYS A 229 5.36 -6.83 -23.35
N SER A 230 6.24 -7.29 -24.24
CA SER A 230 5.90 -8.31 -25.23
C SER A 230 5.66 -9.69 -24.61
N SER A 231 6.19 -9.94 -23.40
CA SER A 231 5.88 -11.14 -22.63
C SER A 231 4.45 -11.14 -22.06
N SER A 232 3.79 -9.98 -21.98
CA SER A 232 2.38 -9.90 -21.62
C SER A 232 1.53 -10.22 -22.84
N LYS A 233 1.03 -11.46 -22.92
CA LYS A 233 0.22 -11.94 -24.07
C LYS A 233 -0.98 -11.02 -24.37
N TYR A 234 -1.58 -10.43 -23.35
CA TYR A 234 -2.83 -9.68 -23.46
C TYR A 234 -2.59 -8.22 -23.81
N LEU A 235 -1.66 -7.55 -23.13
CA LEU A 235 -1.25 -6.20 -23.54
C LEU A 235 -0.69 -6.22 -24.96
N PHE A 236 0.10 -7.24 -25.30
CA PHE A 236 0.59 -7.46 -26.66
C PHE A 236 -0.56 -7.62 -27.67
N LYS A 237 -1.54 -8.49 -27.37
CA LYS A 237 -2.71 -8.73 -28.23
C LYS A 237 -3.59 -7.49 -28.38
N SER A 238 -3.90 -6.79 -27.29
CA SER A 238 -4.69 -5.54 -27.29
C SER A 238 -4.03 -4.46 -28.15
N ILE A 239 -2.71 -4.29 -28.03
CA ILE A 239 -1.94 -3.36 -28.87
C ILE A 239 -1.93 -3.80 -30.33
N CYS A 240 -1.74 -5.08 -30.63
CA CYS A 240 -1.82 -5.61 -31.99
C CYS A 240 -3.21 -5.40 -32.62
N GLN A 241 -4.29 -5.61 -31.86
CA GLN A 241 -5.66 -5.39 -32.32
C GLN A 241 -5.94 -3.90 -32.58
N ALA A 242 -5.51 -3.02 -31.68
CA ALA A 242 -5.63 -1.57 -31.87
C ALA A 242 -4.78 -1.09 -33.06
N GLY A 243 -3.59 -1.67 -33.23
CA GLY A 243 -2.64 -1.37 -34.30
C GLY A 243 -3.04 -1.92 -35.68
N GLY A 244 -3.91 -2.92 -35.72
CA GLY A 244 -4.23 -3.70 -36.92
C GLY A 244 -3.07 -4.56 -37.43
N ASP A 245 -3.30 -5.22 -38.57
CA ASP A 245 -2.37 -6.20 -39.15
C ASP A 245 -0.96 -5.64 -39.41
N SER A 246 -0.85 -4.33 -39.64
CA SER A 246 0.44 -3.66 -39.88
C SER A 246 1.38 -3.79 -38.69
N VAL A 247 0.89 -3.57 -37.46
CA VAL A 247 1.72 -3.65 -36.25
C VAL A 247 2.14 -5.09 -35.99
N SER A 248 1.19 -6.04 -36.07
CA SER A 248 1.47 -7.47 -35.89
C SER A 248 2.45 -8.01 -36.93
N THR A 249 2.31 -7.62 -38.19
CA THR A 249 3.20 -8.04 -39.28
C THR A 249 4.61 -7.47 -39.09
N SER A 250 4.75 -6.17 -38.79
CA SER A 250 6.06 -5.56 -38.55
C SER A 250 6.76 -6.15 -37.34
N TYR A 251 6.04 -6.39 -36.23
CA TYR A 251 6.60 -7.09 -35.08
C TYR A 251 7.09 -8.49 -35.44
N SER A 252 6.25 -9.27 -36.14
CA SER A 252 6.55 -10.65 -36.52
C SER A 252 7.75 -10.75 -37.47
N GLN A 253 7.89 -9.80 -38.41
CA GLN A 253 9.05 -9.72 -39.29
C GLN A 253 10.34 -9.40 -38.53
N GLN A 254 10.30 -8.43 -37.61
CA GLN A 254 11.49 -8.04 -36.85
C GLN A 254 11.93 -9.12 -35.85
N ILE A 255 10.99 -9.77 -35.15
CA ILE A 255 11.32 -10.87 -34.23
C ILE A 255 11.85 -12.10 -35.00
N SER A 256 11.33 -12.37 -36.20
CA SER A 256 11.86 -13.44 -37.06
C SER A 256 13.28 -13.14 -37.55
N ALA A 257 13.58 -11.88 -37.84
CA ALA A 257 14.92 -11.44 -38.25
C ALA A 257 15.91 -11.38 -37.07
N SER A 258 15.45 -11.14 -35.85
CA SER A 258 16.29 -11.04 -34.64
C SER A 258 15.53 -11.57 -33.40
N PRO A 259 15.50 -12.89 -33.19
CA PRO A 259 14.70 -13.53 -32.14
C PRO A 259 15.06 -13.11 -30.72
N ASN A 260 16.30 -12.68 -30.51
CA ASN A 260 16.85 -12.27 -29.21
C ASN A 260 17.04 -10.75 -29.11
N ALA A 261 16.34 -9.96 -29.93
CA ALA A 261 16.42 -8.51 -29.84
C ALA A 261 15.88 -8.04 -28.46
N PRO A 262 16.62 -7.20 -27.72
CA PRO A 262 16.19 -6.74 -26.40
C PRO A 262 15.03 -5.73 -26.47
N ILE A 263 14.75 -5.21 -27.67
CA ILE A 263 13.64 -4.31 -27.97
C ILE A 263 13.28 -4.45 -29.45
N ILE A 264 11.98 -4.50 -29.74
CA ILE A 264 11.40 -4.47 -31.08
C ILE A 264 10.66 -3.13 -31.23
N ILE A 265 10.94 -2.38 -32.29
CA ILE A 265 10.44 -1.01 -32.46
C ILE A 265 9.57 -0.97 -33.71
N VAL A 266 8.30 -0.63 -33.54
CA VAL A 266 7.29 -0.65 -34.59
C VAL A 266 6.61 0.71 -34.68
N GLU A 267 6.36 1.19 -35.90
CA GLU A 267 5.52 2.38 -36.11
C GLU A 267 4.07 2.05 -35.72
N SER A 268 3.44 2.97 -34.99
CA SER A 268 2.05 2.78 -34.59
C SER A 268 1.12 2.89 -35.81
N ALA A 269 0.00 2.19 -35.77
CA ALA A 269 -1.04 2.26 -36.79
C ALA A 269 -2.42 2.09 -36.14
N GLY A 270 -3.47 2.12 -36.96
CA GLY A 270 -4.84 1.89 -36.50
C GLY A 270 -5.31 2.94 -35.49
N LYS A 271 -5.81 2.48 -34.34
CA LYS A 271 -6.40 3.31 -33.27
C LYS A 271 -5.38 3.79 -32.23
N ILE A 272 -4.09 3.49 -32.40
CA ILE A 272 -3.04 3.87 -31.45
C ILE A 272 -2.66 5.33 -31.67
N ALA A 273 -2.82 6.16 -30.65
CA ALA A 273 -2.58 7.61 -30.74
C ALA A 273 -1.10 8.00 -30.73
N SER A 274 -0.23 7.14 -30.18
CA SER A 274 1.21 7.37 -30.14
C SER A 274 1.90 7.16 -31.50
N LYS A 275 3.13 7.65 -31.67
CA LYS A 275 3.87 7.51 -32.95
C LYS A 275 4.56 6.15 -33.07
N MET A 276 5.20 5.69 -32.01
CA MET A 276 5.96 4.43 -31.99
C MET A 276 5.53 3.52 -30.84
N ILE A 277 5.73 2.22 -31.05
CA ILE A 277 5.52 1.16 -30.07
C ILE A 277 6.84 0.47 -29.79
N TYR A 278 7.24 0.46 -28.53
CA TYR A 278 8.45 -0.21 -28.07
C TYR A 278 8.05 -1.50 -27.36
N PHE A 279 8.25 -2.63 -28.02
CA PHE A 279 8.02 -3.95 -27.46
C PHE A 279 9.29 -4.47 -26.78
N LEU A 280 9.26 -4.64 -25.47
CA LEU A 280 10.38 -5.17 -24.68
C LEU A 280 9.93 -6.45 -23.96
N PRO A 281 10.70 -7.54 -24.00
CA PRO A 281 10.40 -8.72 -23.20
C PRO A 281 10.74 -8.45 -21.73
N TRP A 282 9.88 -8.89 -20.82
CA TRP A 282 10.16 -8.84 -19.39
C TRP A 282 9.39 -9.93 -18.65
N GLU A 283 10.09 -10.66 -17.79
CA GLU A 283 9.52 -11.75 -17.00
C GLU A 283 9.76 -11.50 -15.51
N ILE A 284 8.86 -12.05 -14.70
CA ILE A 284 8.87 -11.88 -13.25
C ILE A 284 9.87 -12.86 -12.65
N ASN A 285 10.68 -12.35 -11.71
CA ASN A 285 11.61 -13.16 -10.94
C ASN A 285 11.15 -13.27 -9.47
N PRO A 286 11.17 -14.46 -8.85
CA PRO A 286 10.84 -14.64 -7.43
C PRO A 286 11.81 -13.90 -6.49
N ASP A 287 13.06 -13.70 -6.91
CA ASP A 287 14.06 -12.96 -6.14
C ASP A 287 13.83 -11.45 -6.29
N GLN A 288 13.55 -10.77 -5.16
CA GLN A 288 13.24 -9.34 -5.15
C GLN A 288 14.37 -8.46 -5.67
N SER A 289 15.63 -8.85 -5.48
CA SER A 289 16.79 -8.07 -5.92
C SER A 289 16.95 -8.16 -7.44
N ILE A 290 16.77 -9.36 -8.00
CA ILE A 290 16.81 -9.60 -9.45
C ILE A 290 15.60 -8.94 -10.13
N LEU A 291 14.43 -9.02 -9.50
CA LEU A 291 13.19 -8.39 -9.97
C LEU A 291 13.33 -6.86 -10.08
N CYS A 292 13.89 -6.21 -9.06
CA CYS A 292 14.15 -4.77 -9.11
C CYS A 292 15.13 -4.44 -10.23
N LYS A 293 16.23 -5.20 -10.32
CA LYS A 293 17.24 -4.91 -11.33
C LYS A 293 16.72 -5.09 -12.76
N SER A 294 15.93 -6.13 -13.00
CA SER A 294 15.37 -6.41 -14.33
C SER A 294 14.35 -5.34 -14.77
N ILE A 295 13.51 -4.83 -13.85
CA ILE A 295 12.57 -3.75 -14.18
C ILE A 295 13.29 -2.40 -14.39
N GLU A 296 14.36 -2.13 -13.65
CA GLU A 296 15.22 -0.95 -13.88
C GLU A 296 15.87 -1.00 -15.28
N ASP A 297 16.35 -2.19 -15.69
CA ASP A 297 16.98 -2.39 -16.99
C ASP A 297 15.96 -2.26 -18.14
N PHE A 298 14.74 -2.78 -17.95
CA PHE A 298 13.61 -2.60 -18.88
C PHE A 298 13.28 -1.13 -19.11
N VAL A 299 13.07 -0.36 -18.03
CA VAL A 299 12.74 1.07 -18.12
C VAL A 299 13.91 1.86 -18.73
N SER A 300 15.14 1.54 -18.33
CA SER A 300 16.34 2.20 -18.85
C SER A 300 16.50 2.01 -20.36
N LEU A 301 16.32 0.79 -20.87
CA LEU A 301 16.47 0.49 -22.29
C LEU A 301 15.44 1.25 -23.14
N ALA A 302 14.19 1.29 -22.71
CA ALA A 302 13.13 2.02 -23.41
C ALA A 302 13.43 3.53 -23.47
N LEU A 303 13.86 4.12 -22.34
CA LEU A 303 14.23 5.54 -22.28
C LEU A 303 15.44 5.85 -23.15
N GLU A 304 16.51 5.04 -23.08
CA GLU A 304 17.72 5.22 -23.88
C GLU A 304 17.40 5.22 -25.38
N LYS A 305 16.55 4.29 -25.83
CA LYS A 305 16.11 4.25 -27.22
C LYS A 305 15.22 5.41 -27.62
N ALA A 306 14.35 5.90 -26.73
CA ALA A 306 13.55 7.08 -27.02
C ALA A 306 14.42 8.35 -27.12
N ILE A 307 15.44 8.46 -26.27
CA ILE A 307 16.43 9.56 -26.30
C ILE A 307 17.28 9.50 -27.58
N GLU A 308 17.78 8.31 -27.96
CA GLU A 308 18.54 8.10 -29.19
C GLU A 308 17.75 8.56 -30.43
N HIS A 309 16.46 8.23 -30.47
CA HIS A 309 15.53 8.63 -31.53
C HIS A 309 15.00 10.08 -31.38
N LYS A 310 15.43 10.82 -30.36
CA LYS A 310 15.07 12.23 -30.08
C LYS A 310 13.56 12.45 -29.86
N TYR A 311 12.87 11.45 -29.32
CA TYR A 311 11.48 11.60 -28.89
C TYR A 311 11.40 12.44 -27.61
N ARG A 312 10.25 13.09 -27.41
CA ARG A 312 10.03 14.03 -26.31
C ARG A 312 9.09 13.50 -25.24
N SER A 313 8.33 12.44 -25.54
CA SER A 313 7.38 11.85 -24.62
C SER A 313 7.30 10.33 -24.73
N ILE A 314 7.14 9.64 -23.60
CA ILE A 314 7.01 8.20 -23.53
C ILE A 314 6.01 7.77 -22.44
N ALA A 315 5.20 6.76 -22.71
CA ALA A 315 4.23 6.20 -21.79
C ALA A 315 4.60 4.76 -21.39
N PHE A 316 4.58 4.50 -20.09
CA PHE A 316 4.78 3.17 -19.51
C PHE A 316 3.48 2.65 -18.88
N PRO A 317 3.14 1.37 -19.05
CA PRO A 317 2.09 0.73 -18.29
C PRO A 317 2.56 0.44 -16.85
N ALA A 318 1.60 0.15 -15.96
CA ALA A 318 1.81 -0.29 -14.58
C ALA A 318 2.39 -1.72 -14.47
N MET A 319 3.57 -1.93 -15.06
CA MET A 319 4.23 -3.23 -15.17
C MET A 319 4.44 -3.87 -13.80
N GLY A 320 4.16 -5.17 -13.66
CA GLY A 320 4.50 -5.95 -12.45
C GLY A 320 3.68 -5.62 -11.19
N CYS A 321 2.69 -4.72 -11.27
CA CYS A 321 1.82 -4.34 -10.15
C CYS A 321 0.49 -5.11 -10.10
N GLY A 322 0.27 -6.08 -10.99
CA GLY A 322 -0.91 -6.96 -11.04
C GLY A 322 -0.80 -8.23 -10.19
N GLY A 323 -1.54 -9.28 -10.55
CA GLY A 323 -1.80 -10.52 -9.78
C GLY A 323 -0.61 -11.40 -9.33
N PHE A 324 0.63 -10.93 -9.49
CA PHE A 324 1.85 -11.73 -9.25
C PHE A 324 2.38 -11.71 -7.82
N LYS A 325 1.61 -11.22 -6.84
CA LYS A 325 2.03 -11.09 -5.42
C LYS A 325 3.32 -10.27 -5.22
N CYS A 326 3.76 -9.52 -6.22
CA CYS A 326 4.89 -8.60 -6.13
C CYS A 326 4.46 -7.37 -5.33
N SER A 327 5.40 -6.81 -4.56
CA SER A 327 5.12 -5.58 -3.81
C SER A 327 4.94 -4.42 -4.78
N ILE A 328 3.71 -3.89 -4.87
CA ILE A 328 3.37 -2.69 -5.66
C ILE A 328 4.32 -1.54 -5.31
N GLN A 329 4.63 -1.39 -4.01
CA GLN A 329 5.58 -0.41 -3.51
C GLN A 329 6.99 -0.61 -4.07
N LEU A 330 7.46 -1.85 -4.18
CA LEU A 330 8.81 -2.14 -4.67
C LEU A 330 8.94 -1.80 -6.16
N ILE A 331 7.96 -2.22 -6.97
CA ILE A 331 7.98 -2.02 -8.42
C ILE A 331 7.78 -0.55 -8.79
N SER A 332 6.77 0.10 -8.22
CA SER A 332 6.51 1.53 -8.47
C SER A 332 7.71 2.40 -8.09
N ARG A 333 8.32 2.15 -6.92
CA ARG A 333 9.56 2.84 -6.53
C ARG A 333 10.69 2.64 -7.53
N SER A 334 10.96 1.41 -7.97
CA SER A 334 12.06 1.11 -8.90
C SER A 334 11.85 1.75 -10.27
N MET A 335 10.62 1.68 -10.82
CA MET A 335 10.29 2.31 -12.10
C MET A 335 10.42 3.84 -12.03
N VAL A 336 9.81 4.47 -11.03
CA VAL A 336 9.82 5.92 -10.87
C VAL A 336 11.24 6.43 -10.61
N ALA A 337 12.01 5.77 -9.73
CA ALA A 337 13.41 6.14 -9.46
C ALA A 337 14.31 6.01 -10.71
N THR A 338 14.10 4.99 -11.53
CA THR A 338 14.84 4.79 -12.79
C THR A 338 14.55 5.91 -13.78
N VAL A 339 13.26 6.23 -13.98
CA VAL A 339 12.82 7.34 -14.83
C VAL A 339 13.45 8.64 -14.34
N TYR A 340 13.29 8.95 -13.06
CA TYR A 340 13.81 10.19 -12.46
C TYR A 340 15.33 10.33 -12.67
N SER A 341 16.09 9.26 -12.45
CA SER A 341 17.54 9.23 -12.69
C SER A 341 17.92 9.52 -14.16
N LYS A 342 17.22 8.92 -15.13
CA LYS A 342 17.50 9.11 -16.57
C LYS A 342 17.12 10.50 -17.06
N LEU A 343 16.04 11.08 -16.52
CA LEU A 343 15.55 12.40 -16.89
C LEU A 343 16.44 13.56 -16.41
N LYS A 344 17.37 13.32 -15.46
CA LYS A 344 18.36 14.33 -15.02
C LYS A 344 19.30 14.77 -16.14
N THR A 345 19.61 13.86 -17.07
CA THR A 345 20.57 14.10 -18.16
C THR A 345 19.91 14.32 -19.51
N ASN A 346 18.65 13.89 -19.68
CA ASN A 346 17.94 13.95 -20.95
C ASN A 346 16.48 14.39 -20.72
N PRO A 347 16.09 15.62 -21.12
CA PRO A 347 14.76 16.13 -20.86
C PRO A 347 13.71 15.44 -21.74
N MET A 348 12.73 14.79 -21.09
CA MET A 348 11.62 14.06 -21.72
C MET A 348 10.41 14.05 -20.78
N SER A 349 9.21 13.99 -21.34
CA SER A 349 7.96 13.77 -20.60
C SER A 349 7.70 12.27 -20.47
N VAL A 350 7.50 11.78 -19.25
CA VAL A 350 7.23 10.38 -18.97
C VAL A 350 5.89 10.26 -18.24
N SER A 351 5.03 9.38 -18.74
CA SER A 351 3.73 9.09 -18.14
C SER A 351 3.64 7.63 -17.72
N PHE A 352 3.18 7.39 -16.49
CA PHE A 352 2.75 6.08 -16.03
C PHE A 352 1.24 5.98 -16.15
N VAL A 353 0.78 5.07 -16.99
CA VAL A 353 -0.63 4.92 -17.35
C VAL A 353 -1.22 3.78 -16.54
N ILE A 354 -2.15 4.11 -15.66
CA ILE A 354 -2.79 3.17 -14.74
C ILE A 354 -4.27 3.08 -15.11
N GLN A 355 -4.86 1.90 -15.09
CA GLN A 355 -6.29 1.78 -15.38
C GLN A 355 -7.14 2.49 -14.29
N PRO A 356 -8.30 3.07 -14.63
CA PRO A 356 -9.15 3.81 -13.69
C PRO A 356 -9.61 3.02 -12.44
N ASP A 357 -9.77 1.71 -12.56
CA ASP A 357 -10.22 0.81 -11.48
C ASP A 357 -9.09 0.42 -10.49
N LYS A 358 -7.82 0.66 -10.85
CA LYS A 358 -6.63 0.31 -10.04
C LYS A 358 -6.14 1.48 -9.19
N LYS A 359 -7.01 1.98 -8.31
CA LYS A 359 -6.72 3.18 -7.50
C LYS A 359 -5.53 3.00 -6.55
N ASP A 360 -5.35 1.81 -6.00
CA ASP A 360 -4.23 1.45 -5.12
C ASP A 360 -2.87 1.54 -5.82
N ILE A 361 -2.78 1.06 -7.05
CA ILE A 361 -1.56 1.17 -7.88
C ILE A 361 -1.30 2.63 -8.23
N TYR A 362 -2.34 3.37 -8.64
CA TYR A 362 -2.24 4.80 -8.95
C TYR A 362 -1.73 5.60 -7.76
N ASP A 363 -2.30 5.39 -6.57
CA ASP A 363 -1.95 6.10 -5.35
C ASP A 363 -0.48 5.82 -4.95
N GLU A 364 0.03 4.60 -5.14
CA GLU A 364 1.43 4.25 -4.83
C GLU A 364 2.43 4.88 -5.83
N PHE A 365 2.14 4.84 -7.13
CA PHE A 365 2.95 5.56 -8.12
C PHE A 365 2.94 7.07 -7.87
N LYS A 366 1.77 7.63 -7.57
CA LYS A 366 1.62 9.04 -7.25
C LYS A 366 2.43 9.44 -6.03
N LYS A 367 2.34 8.65 -4.95
CA LYS A 367 3.15 8.85 -3.75
C LYS A 367 4.64 8.90 -4.05
N HIS A 368 5.18 7.97 -4.85
CA HIS A 368 6.61 7.99 -5.20
C HIS A 368 7.00 9.15 -6.13
N ILE A 369 6.10 9.59 -7.01
CA ILE A 369 6.31 10.80 -7.82
C ILE A 369 6.29 12.05 -6.94
N ASP A 370 5.34 12.16 -6.01
CA ASP A 370 5.20 13.28 -5.07
C ASP A 370 6.38 13.32 -4.08
N GLU A 371 6.93 12.17 -3.68
CA GLU A 371 8.16 12.06 -2.88
C GLU A 371 9.40 12.58 -3.62
N LEU A 372 9.39 12.53 -4.95
CA LEU A 372 10.48 13.03 -5.82
C LEU A 372 10.26 14.48 -6.29
N GLN A 373 9.02 14.98 -6.22
CA GLN A 373 8.75 16.40 -6.46
C GLN A 373 9.02 17.18 -5.17
N PRO A 374 9.77 18.29 -5.23
CA PRO A 374 9.93 19.12 -4.05
C PRO A 374 8.55 19.64 -3.62
N PRO A 375 8.25 19.70 -2.30
CA PRO A 375 6.95 20.18 -1.82
C PRO A 375 6.62 21.55 -2.41
N PRO A 376 5.32 21.88 -2.59
CA PRO A 376 4.88 23.13 -3.21
C PRO A 376 5.13 24.33 -2.28
N SER A 377 6.41 24.69 -2.19
CA SER A 377 7.00 25.92 -1.66
C SER A 377 8.52 25.72 -1.56
N SER A 378 9.21 25.59 -2.70
CA SER A 378 10.68 25.52 -2.73
C SER A 378 11.25 26.78 -3.39
N ILE A 379 11.61 27.73 -2.52
CA ILE A 379 12.78 28.56 -2.75
C ILE A 379 13.95 27.58 -2.96
N ILE A 380 14.63 27.67 -4.10
CA ILE A 380 15.87 26.94 -4.35
C ILE A 380 16.89 27.38 -3.28
N LEU A 381 17.07 26.59 -2.23
CA LEU A 381 18.21 26.72 -1.32
C LEU A 381 19.26 25.73 -1.77
N LYS A 382 20.16 26.16 -2.67
CA LYS A 382 21.34 25.39 -3.11
C LYS A 382 22.30 25.02 -1.96
N ALA A 383 22.13 25.62 -0.79
CA ALA A 383 22.84 25.26 0.43
C ALA A 383 21.88 25.44 1.62
N ILE A 384 21.85 24.44 2.50
CA ILE A 384 21.11 24.49 3.76
C ILE A 384 22.11 24.67 4.89
N ALA A 385 21.91 25.68 5.74
CA ALA A 385 22.82 26.00 6.83
C ALA A 385 22.07 26.05 8.17
N ALA A 386 22.64 25.43 9.20
CA ALA A 386 22.18 25.49 10.58
C ALA A 386 23.27 26.10 11.47
N LYS A 387 22.88 27.07 12.30
CA LYS A 387 23.78 27.68 13.29
C LYS A 387 23.67 26.95 14.63
N LEU A 388 24.82 26.55 15.17
CA LEU A 388 24.92 25.74 16.39
C LEU A 388 25.87 26.46 17.37
N GLY A 389 25.28 27.27 18.25
CA GLY A 389 26.05 28.18 19.10
C GLY A 389 26.89 29.16 18.28
N LYS A 390 28.23 29.01 18.34
CA LYS A 390 29.19 29.82 17.57
C LYS A 390 29.58 29.20 16.22
N GLY A 391 29.28 27.92 16.00
CA GLY A 391 29.61 27.19 14.78
C GLY A 391 28.45 27.15 13.79
N THR A 392 28.74 26.68 12.59
CA THR A 392 27.79 26.49 11.48
C THR A 392 28.02 25.14 10.83
N ILE A 393 26.93 24.44 10.52
CA ILE A 393 26.92 23.25 9.67
C ILE A 393 26.13 23.56 8.41
N GLU A 394 26.70 23.26 7.26
CA GLU A 394 26.15 23.49 5.94
C GLU A 394 26.07 22.17 5.17
N VAL A 395 25.05 22.02 4.33
CA VAL A 395 24.92 20.93 3.36
C VAL A 395 24.84 21.54 1.98
N GLU A 396 25.70 21.08 1.07
CA GLU A 396 25.84 21.59 -0.29
C GLU A 396 25.86 20.41 -1.28
N MET A 397 25.10 20.52 -2.37
CA MET A 397 25.29 19.65 -3.53
C MET A 397 26.41 20.22 -4.40
N GLY A 398 27.43 19.41 -4.67
CA GLY A 398 28.47 19.79 -5.60
C GLY A 398 29.79 19.03 -5.46
N ASP A 399 30.81 19.64 -6.05
CA ASP A 399 32.15 19.09 -6.15
C ASP A 399 33.01 19.49 -4.93
N ILE A 400 33.43 18.49 -4.15
CA ILE A 400 34.24 18.70 -2.95
C ILE A 400 35.60 19.36 -3.25
N THR A 401 36.13 19.21 -4.46
CA THR A 401 37.41 19.82 -4.85
C THR A 401 37.33 21.33 -5.03
N LYS A 402 36.13 21.90 -5.13
CA LYS A 402 35.91 23.35 -5.32
C LYS A 402 35.70 24.09 -3.99
N GLN A 403 35.73 23.39 -2.87
CA GLN A 403 35.33 23.90 -1.57
C GLN A 403 36.41 24.77 -0.92
N LYS A 404 36.03 25.99 -0.55
CA LYS A 404 36.90 26.96 0.11
C LYS A 404 36.83 26.78 1.63
N VAL A 405 37.66 25.90 2.16
CA VAL A 405 37.73 25.53 3.58
C VAL A 405 39.18 25.31 3.99
N ASP A 406 39.49 25.28 5.29
CA ASP A 406 40.84 24.98 5.76
C ASP A 406 41.21 23.52 5.43
N VAL A 407 40.28 22.58 5.59
CA VAL A 407 40.52 21.15 5.40
C VAL A 407 39.48 20.51 4.47
N ILE A 408 39.94 19.81 3.44
CA ILE A 408 39.10 18.89 2.65
C ILE A 408 39.35 17.46 3.15
N VAL A 409 38.28 16.73 3.47
CA VAL A 409 38.36 15.32 3.85
C VAL A 409 38.11 14.44 2.62
N GLY A 410 38.95 13.44 2.42
CA GLY A 410 38.78 12.38 1.43
C GLY A 410 38.75 11.01 2.10
N SER A 411 38.35 9.97 1.36
CA SER A 411 38.41 8.58 1.84
C SER A 411 39.58 7.85 1.19
N SER A 412 40.43 7.21 2.00
CA SER A 412 41.53 6.36 1.54
C SER A 412 41.02 5.02 0.98
N SER A 413 39.86 4.57 1.47
CA SER A 413 39.19 3.31 1.10
C SER A 413 38.40 3.42 -0.21
N SER A 414 37.93 4.63 -0.57
CA SER A 414 37.23 4.88 -1.83
C SER A 414 38.23 5.23 -2.94
N GLY A 415 38.51 4.27 -3.83
CA GLY A 415 39.42 4.48 -4.96
C GLY A 415 39.03 5.68 -5.83
N ILE A 416 37.75 5.85 -6.14
CA ILE A 416 37.28 6.90 -7.05
C ILE A 416 37.43 8.30 -6.43
N LEU A 417 36.92 8.51 -5.21
CA LEU A 417 36.98 9.82 -4.55
C LEU A 417 38.41 10.24 -4.23
N ARG A 418 39.26 9.27 -3.86
CA ARG A 418 40.68 9.50 -3.65
C ARG A 418 41.37 10.00 -4.90
N GLU A 419 41.18 9.32 -6.03
CA GLU A 419 41.80 9.72 -7.29
C GLU A 419 41.31 11.11 -7.75
N ILE A 420 40.03 11.44 -7.56
CA ILE A 420 39.48 12.77 -7.90
C ILE A 420 40.21 13.87 -7.11
N ILE A 421 40.31 13.73 -5.78
CA ILE A 421 40.93 14.72 -4.91
C ILE A 421 42.44 14.83 -5.18
N ILE A 422 43.15 13.70 -5.32
CA ILE A 422 44.60 13.69 -5.58
C ILE A 422 44.92 14.29 -6.96
N ASN A 423 44.13 13.98 -8.00
CA ASN A 423 44.34 14.54 -9.33
C ASN A 423 44.11 16.04 -9.37
N ALA A 424 43.08 16.52 -8.66
CA ALA A 424 42.79 17.94 -8.56
C ALA A 424 43.85 18.70 -7.72
N ALA A 425 44.43 18.06 -6.70
CA ALA A 425 45.52 18.65 -5.90
C ALA A 425 46.85 18.71 -6.66
N GLY A 426 47.14 17.71 -7.49
CA GLY A 426 48.32 17.67 -8.37
C GLY A 426 49.44 16.76 -7.89
N LYS A 427 50.55 16.77 -8.64
CA LYS A 427 51.64 15.78 -8.52
C LYS A 427 52.35 15.79 -7.16
N GLU A 428 52.51 16.95 -6.55
CA GLU A 428 53.15 17.09 -5.23
C GLU A 428 52.34 16.38 -4.14
N SER A 429 51.04 16.67 -4.06
CA SER A 429 50.13 16.02 -3.12
C SER A 429 50.05 14.51 -3.32
N ARG A 430 50.07 14.04 -4.58
CA ARG A 430 50.16 12.59 -4.88
C ARG A 430 51.42 11.98 -4.29
N MET A 431 52.57 12.60 -4.50
CA MET A 431 53.85 12.10 -3.99
C MET A 431 53.89 12.10 -2.46
N SER A 432 53.37 13.15 -1.80
CA SER A 432 53.23 13.18 -0.34
C SER A 432 52.30 12.09 0.18
N TYR A 433 51.17 11.84 -0.50
CA TYR A 433 50.25 10.76 -0.13
C TYR A 433 50.91 9.39 -0.22
N ASP A 434 51.63 9.10 -1.31
CA ASP A 434 52.31 7.82 -1.50
C ASP A 434 53.43 7.60 -0.47
N ILE A 435 54.14 8.66 -0.08
CA ILE A 435 55.17 8.61 0.98
C ILE A 435 54.52 8.32 2.33
N GLU A 436 53.50 9.08 2.71
CA GLU A 436 52.82 8.90 4.00
C GLU A 436 52.15 7.53 4.13
N LEU A 437 51.53 7.04 3.05
CA LEU A 437 50.94 5.70 3.00
C LEU A 437 51.99 4.60 3.17
N LYS A 438 53.19 4.77 2.61
CA LYS A 438 54.31 3.82 2.78
C LYS A 438 54.92 3.87 4.17
N SER A 439 55.10 5.07 4.72
CA SER A 439 55.66 5.27 6.06
C SER A 439 54.71 4.83 7.17
N HIS A 440 53.40 5.01 6.96
CA HIS A 440 52.36 4.76 7.97
C HIS A 440 51.17 3.97 7.38
N PRO A 441 51.35 2.70 6.99
CA PRO A 441 50.34 1.92 6.25
C PRO A 441 49.04 1.64 7.04
N ASN A 442 49.12 1.72 8.38
CA ASN A 442 48.00 1.48 9.29
C ASN A 442 47.39 2.77 9.84
N SER A 443 47.79 3.95 9.33
CA SER A 443 47.22 5.21 9.81
C SER A 443 45.74 5.32 9.42
N VAL A 444 44.91 5.70 10.40
CA VAL A 444 43.48 5.99 10.20
C VAL A 444 43.31 7.32 9.44
N LEU A 445 44.27 8.24 9.54
CA LEU A 445 44.25 9.53 8.87
C LEU A 445 45.63 9.85 8.28
N ILE A 446 45.65 10.22 6.99
CA ILE A 446 46.83 10.69 6.27
C ILE A 446 46.62 12.15 5.90
N ALA A 447 47.48 13.05 6.39
CA ALA A 447 47.37 14.48 6.14
C ALA A 447 48.41 14.94 5.12
N ILE A 448 47.97 15.48 3.97
CA ILE A 448 48.85 15.90 2.88
C ILE A 448 48.69 17.40 2.55
N PRO A 449 49.64 18.01 1.82
CA PRO A 449 49.48 19.37 1.28
C PRO A 449 48.29 19.46 0.31
N SER A 450 47.63 20.62 0.27
CA SER A 450 46.47 20.86 -0.60
C SER A 450 46.78 20.98 -2.08
N GLY A 451 48.04 21.30 -2.42
CA GLY A 451 48.47 21.51 -3.80
C GLY A 451 47.66 22.62 -4.46
N SER A 452 46.98 22.30 -5.56
CA SER A 452 46.16 23.25 -6.33
C SER A 452 44.73 23.43 -5.80
N LEU A 453 44.32 22.70 -4.76
CA LEU A 453 42.97 22.82 -4.19
C LEU A 453 42.82 24.11 -3.37
N PRO A 454 41.60 24.71 -3.33
CA PRO A 454 41.31 25.91 -2.57
C PRO A 454 41.16 25.65 -1.04
N CYS A 455 42.03 24.81 -0.47
CA CYS A 455 42.11 24.50 0.95
C CYS A 455 43.55 24.58 1.49
N LYS A 456 43.74 24.47 2.81
CA LYS A 456 45.07 24.49 3.44
C LYS A 456 45.68 23.10 3.55
N ARG A 457 44.87 22.07 3.84
CA ARG A 457 45.31 20.65 3.87
C ARG A 457 44.21 19.69 3.39
N ILE A 458 44.63 18.49 3.01
CA ILE A 458 43.74 17.38 2.68
C ILE A 458 43.95 16.27 3.71
N PHE A 459 42.87 15.78 4.32
CA PHE A 459 42.89 14.64 5.23
C PHE A 459 42.23 13.44 4.57
N PHE A 460 43.02 12.41 4.30
CA PHE A 460 42.53 11.13 3.80
C PHE A 460 42.27 10.18 4.97
N VAL A 461 41.01 9.80 5.15
CA VAL A 461 40.62 8.92 6.25
C VAL A 461 40.38 7.49 5.76
N LYS A 462 40.91 6.53 6.49
CA LYS A 462 40.68 5.09 6.27
C LYS A 462 39.53 4.65 7.17
N TRP A 463 38.45 4.23 6.54
CA TRP A 463 37.27 3.68 7.22
C TRP A 463 36.64 2.60 6.35
N GLU A 464 36.14 1.55 6.99
CA GLU A 464 35.46 0.43 6.36
C GLU A 464 34.15 0.18 7.12
N PRO A 465 33.02 0.06 6.42
CA PRO A 465 31.74 -0.20 7.06
C PRO A 465 31.69 -1.61 7.66
N ASN A 466 30.90 -1.77 8.73
CA ASN A 466 30.59 -3.06 9.35
C ASN A 466 29.10 -3.39 9.19
N ASP A 467 28.76 -4.66 9.01
CA ASP A 467 27.36 -5.11 8.87
C ASP A 467 26.57 -4.98 10.18
N ASN A 468 27.26 -4.96 11.33
CA ASN A 468 26.64 -4.68 12.61
C ASN A 468 26.45 -3.17 12.80
N GLU A 469 25.20 -2.73 12.96
CA GLU A 469 24.84 -1.31 13.08
C GLU A 469 25.52 -0.60 14.26
N GLU A 470 25.70 -1.26 15.40
CA GLU A 470 26.32 -0.68 16.59
C GLU A 470 27.82 -0.44 16.37
N ILE A 471 28.52 -1.43 15.78
CA ILE A 471 29.93 -1.31 15.42
C ILE A 471 30.13 -0.27 14.31
N LEU A 472 29.20 -0.21 13.35
CA LEU A 472 29.19 0.81 12.30
C LEU A 472 29.06 2.23 12.89
N GLN A 473 28.11 2.44 13.80
CA GLN A 473 27.92 3.73 14.46
C GLN A 473 29.14 4.13 15.30
N GLN A 474 29.68 3.20 16.08
CA GLN A 474 30.84 3.46 16.93
C GLN A 474 32.09 3.79 16.11
N SER A 475 32.42 2.97 15.11
CA SER A 475 33.59 3.19 14.25
C SER A 475 33.50 4.49 13.44
N LEU A 476 32.30 4.88 12.99
CA LEU A 476 32.07 6.15 12.30
C LEU A 476 32.18 7.34 13.27
N SER A 477 31.73 7.18 14.51
CA SER A 477 31.90 8.20 15.55
C SER A 477 33.37 8.43 15.89
N ASP A 478 34.16 7.36 15.98
CA ASP A 478 35.61 7.43 16.21
C ASP A 478 36.34 8.10 15.03
N LEU A 479 35.89 7.83 13.80
CA LEU A 479 36.40 8.48 12.59
C LEU A 479 36.18 10.01 12.63
N ILE A 480 34.94 10.45 12.88
CA ILE A 480 34.60 11.87 12.96
C ILE A 480 35.35 12.55 14.11
N SER A 481 35.45 11.89 15.26
CA SER A 481 36.26 12.34 16.39
C SER A 481 37.72 12.54 16.01
N THR A 482 38.30 11.61 15.25
CA THR A 482 39.69 11.69 14.75
C THR A 482 39.88 12.87 13.81
N VAL A 483 38.94 13.11 12.89
CA VAL A 483 38.96 14.28 12.01
C VAL A 483 38.92 15.57 12.83
N VAL A 484 37.97 15.70 13.75
CA VAL A 484 37.82 16.90 14.60
C VAL A 484 39.09 17.14 15.42
N GLN A 485 39.67 16.12 16.04
CA GLN A 485 40.91 16.26 16.82
C GLN A 485 42.07 16.76 15.96
N ASN A 486 42.21 16.27 14.72
CA ASN A 486 43.26 16.72 13.81
C ASN A 486 43.02 18.14 13.28
N VAL A 487 41.77 18.54 13.05
CA VAL A 487 41.45 19.93 12.69
C VAL A 487 41.76 20.88 13.86
N ILE A 488 41.46 20.48 15.11
CA ILE A 488 41.82 21.25 16.32
C ILE A 488 43.33 21.37 16.47
N SER A 489 44.08 20.26 16.38
CA SER A 489 45.53 20.26 16.64
C SER A 489 46.32 21.14 15.67
N HIS A 490 45.79 21.37 14.47
CA HIS A 490 46.37 22.23 13.45
C HIS A 490 45.79 23.66 13.43
N ASN A 491 44.94 24.02 14.40
CA ASN A 491 44.28 25.32 14.51
C ASN A 491 43.44 25.72 13.28
N PHE A 492 42.81 24.73 12.63
CA PHE A 492 41.88 24.98 11.53
C PHE A 492 40.47 25.25 12.06
N THR A 493 39.67 25.96 11.27
CA THR A 493 38.34 26.46 11.65
C THR A 493 37.24 26.14 10.65
N SER A 494 37.58 25.56 9.50
CA SER A 494 36.61 25.12 8.51
C SER A 494 36.99 23.79 7.86
N VAL A 495 35.99 22.92 7.67
CA VAL A 495 36.20 21.57 7.13
C VAL A 495 35.08 21.19 6.17
N ALA A 496 35.43 20.59 5.04
CA ALA A 496 34.49 19.98 4.10
C ALA A 496 34.61 18.46 4.15
N LEU A 497 33.49 17.77 4.41
CA LEU A 497 33.39 16.31 4.46
C LEU A 497 32.50 15.81 3.32
N PRO A 498 32.89 14.73 2.62
CA PRO A 498 32.02 14.04 1.69
C PRO A 498 31.02 13.17 2.45
N ALA A 499 30.01 12.64 1.76
CA ALA A 499 29.11 11.61 2.28
C ALA A 499 29.84 10.25 2.42
N ILE A 500 30.78 10.16 3.37
CA ILE A 500 31.60 8.97 3.63
C ILE A 500 30.68 7.82 4.05
N GLY A 501 30.80 6.68 3.37
CA GLY A 501 29.98 5.49 3.67
C GLY A 501 28.63 5.42 2.95
N CYS A 502 28.20 6.49 2.27
CA CYS A 502 26.94 6.53 1.50
C CYS A 502 27.11 6.09 0.03
N GLY A 503 28.13 5.27 -0.26
CA GLY A 503 28.44 4.78 -1.61
C GLY A 503 27.77 3.43 -1.94
N LYS A 504 28.33 2.69 -2.91
CA LYS A 504 27.80 1.40 -3.43
C LYS A 504 27.80 0.22 -2.42
N HIS A 505 28.02 0.48 -1.13
CA HIS A 505 28.05 -0.54 -0.06
C HIS A 505 26.69 -0.57 0.65
N ALA A 506 26.29 -1.74 1.15
CA ALA A 506 24.97 -2.04 1.71
C ALA A 506 24.69 -1.40 3.10
N CYS A 507 25.15 -0.18 3.34
CA CYS A 507 24.95 0.52 4.61
C CYS A 507 23.69 1.39 4.55
N SER A 508 22.92 1.42 5.65
CA SER A 508 21.77 2.31 5.78
C SER A 508 22.24 3.78 5.75
N VAL A 509 21.86 4.50 4.68
CA VAL A 509 22.17 5.92 4.50
C VAL A 509 21.68 6.75 5.70
N ASP A 510 20.52 6.42 6.26
CA ASP A 510 19.96 7.07 7.45
C ASP A 510 20.93 7.00 8.64
N ILE A 511 21.46 5.81 8.94
CA ILE A 511 22.36 5.60 10.09
C ILE A 511 23.67 6.37 9.90
N VAL A 512 24.27 6.30 8.71
CA VAL A 512 25.54 6.95 8.41
C VAL A 512 25.41 8.47 8.51
N VAL A 513 24.42 9.04 7.82
CA VAL A 513 24.18 10.49 7.79
C VAL A 513 23.84 11.03 9.19
N LYS A 514 22.94 10.34 9.90
CA LYS A 514 22.56 10.69 11.27
C LYS A 514 23.77 10.69 12.21
N THR A 515 24.63 9.68 12.13
CA THR A 515 25.83 9.57 12.98
C THR A 515 26.84 10.68 12.68
N MET A 516 27.12 10.94 11.40
CA MET A 516 28.07 12.00 10.99
C MET A 516 27.62 13.38 11.45
N VAL A 517 26.33 13.72 11.23
CA VAL A 517 25.78 15.02 11.62
C VAL A 517 25.72 15.13 13.15
N HIS A 518 25.33 14.06 13.85
CA HIS A 518 25.29 14.03 15.32
C HIS A 518 26.65 14.36 15.94
N GLU A 519 27.66 13.57 15.61
CA GLU A 519 28.97 13.69 16.25
C GLU A 519 29.58 15.06 15.96
N MET A 520 29.35 15.60 14.76
CA MET A 520 29.78 16.95 14.45
C MET A 520 29.05 18.02 15.28
N LYS A 521 27.70 17.96 15.37
CA LYS A 521 26.90 18.87 16.22
C LYS A 521 27.39 18.85 17.67
N LYS A 522 27.52 17.63 18.22
CA LYS A 522 28.03 17.35 19.56
C LYS A 522 29.40 17.99 19.80
N HIS A 523 30.36 17.80 18.88
CA HIS A 523 31.68 18.40 19.00
C HIS A 523 31.65 19.94 18.94
N LEU A 524 30.89 20.53 18.02
CA LEU A 524 30.78 21.99 17.90
C LEU A 524 30.23 22.62 19.18
N ILE A 525 29.23 21.99 19.78
CA ILE A 525 28.53 22.55 20.95
C ILE A 525 29.28 22.29 22.24
N GLN A 526 29.65 21.04 22.52
CA GLN A 526 30.35 20.69 23.75
C GLN A 526 31.69 21.43 23.88
N ARG A 527 32.39 21.63 22.75
CA ARG A 527 33.69 22.32 22.72
C ARG A 527 33.57 23.80 22.37
N LYS A 528 32.35 24.32 22.15
CA LYS A 528 32.05 25.72 21.82
C LYS A 528 32.85 26.25 20.62
N LEU A 529 33.03 25.42 19.60
CA LEU A 529 33.83 25.72 18.42
C LEU A 529 33.08 26.72 17.52
N SER A 530 33.79 27.73 17.01
CA SER A 530 33.25 28.70 16.04
C SER A 530 33.51 28.27 14.59
N TRP A 531 33.42 26.98 14.32
CA TRP A 531 33.82 26.40 13.05
C TRP A 531 32.73 26.46 11.98
N THR A 532 33.15 26.36 10.72
CA THR A 532 32.25 26.10 9.58
C THR A 532 32.46 24.68 9.07
N VAL A 533 31.44 23.83 9.17
CA VAL A 533 31.47 22.46 8.63
C VAL A 533 30.59 22.42 7.40
N LYS A 534 31.11 21.89 6.29
CA LYS A 534 30.36 21.64 5.06
C LYS A 534 30.27 20.14 4.79
N PHE A 535 29.06 19.59 4.71
CA PHE A 535 28.82 18.29 4.11
C PHE A 535 28.55 18.47 2.62
N VAL A 536 29.38 17.85 1.79
CA VAL A 536 29.36 18.02 0.34
C VAL A 536 28.90 16.72 -0.29
N VAL A 537 27.70 16.74 -0.85
CA VAL A 537 27.07 15.58 -1.48
C VAL A 537 27.18 15.73 -2.99
N ASN A 538 27.54 14.66 -3.68
CA ASN A 538 27.65 14.71 -5.14
C ASN A 538 26.26 14.91 -5.78
N ASP A 539 26.20 15.62 -6.90
CA ASP A 539 24.96 16.02 -7.59
C ASP A 539 24.08 14.82 -8.01
N ASN A 540 24.65 13.61 -8.04
CA ASN A 540 23.96 12.37 -8.36
C ASN A 540 23.40 11.61 -7.13
N GLN A 541 23.54 12.13 -5.90
CA GLN A 541 23.12 11.47 -4.65
C GLN A 541 22.05 12.29 -3.90
N GLU A 542 20.93 12.59 -4.57
CA GLU A 542 19.86 13.44 -4.02
C GLU A 542 19.21 12.87 -2.75
N ASN A 543 18.99 11.55 -2.69
CA ASN A 543 18.50 10.87 -1.49
C ASN A 543 19.44 11.01 -0.28
N VAL A 544 20.76 11.09 -0.52
CA VAL A 544 21.76 11.33 0.53
C VAL A 544 21.74 12.80 0.93
N TYR A 545 21.60 13.70 -0.03
CA TYR A 545 21.49 15.14 0.20
C TYR A 545 20.27 15.50 1.06
N ASP A 546 19.11 14.94 0.74
CA ASP A 546 17.86 15.16 1.47
C ASP A 546 17.97 14.68 2.92
N GLU A 547 18.59 13.52 3.14
CA GLU A 547 18.82 13.01 4.49
C GLU A 547 19.80 13.90 5.27
N PHE A 548 20.87 14.40 4.65
CA PHE A 548 21.77 15.37 5.30
C PHE A 548 21.01 16.66 5.65
N CYS A 549 20.19 17.17 4.73
CA CYS A 549 19.36 18.36 4.95
C CYS A 549 18.42 18.17 6.14
N LYS A 550 17.71 17.04 6.20
CA LYS A 550 16.83 16.66 7.30
C LYS A 550 17.58 16.59 8.63
N GLN A 551 18.72 15.89 8.69
CA GLN A 551 19.48 15.75 9.93
C GLN A 551 20.12 17.06 10.41
N VAL A 552 20.57 17.92 9.48
CA VAL A 552 21.14 19.24 9.81
C VAL A 552 20.08 20.19 10.35
N LEU A 553 18.89 20.22 9.75
CA LEU A 553 17.78 21.10 10.17
C LEU A 553 17.05 20.64 11.45
N THR A 554 17.21 19.39 11.85
CA THR A 554 16.62 18.89 13.10
C THR A 554 17.25 19.59 14.31
N THR A 555 16.44 20.30 15.12
CA THR A 555 16.86 20.99 16.35
C THR A 555 17.19 20.00 17.46
N GLU A 556 18.10 20.37 18.37
CA GLU A 556 18.67 19.45 19.37
C GLU A 556 17.69 18.90 20.43
N ASP A 557 16.46 19.39 20.49
CA ASP A 557 15.39 18.69 21.23
C ASP A 557 15.08 17.31 20.64
N GLY A 558 15.52 17.05 19.40
CA GLY A 558 15.49 15.74 18.76
C GLY A 558 16.74 14.88 19.01
N PHE A 559 17.73 15.35 19.79
CA PHE A 559 19.02 14.67 19.97
C PHE A 559 19.27 14.03 21.34
N HIS A 560 18.34 14.19 22.29
CA HIS A 560 18.21 13.21 23.39
C HIS A 560 17.43 11.95 22.96
N GLU A 561 16.84 11.94 21.77
CA GLU A 561 16.40 10.73 21.11
C GLU A 561 17.37 10.36 19.96
N ALA A 562 18.60 10.00 20.34
CA ALA A 562 18.98 8.66 19.91
C ALA A 562 17.77 7.79 20.28
N THR A 563 17.19 7.05 19.34
CA THR A 563 16.38 5.89 19.71
C THR A 563 17.30 4.86 20.38
N THR A 564 18.01 5.23 21.45
CA THR A 564 17.82 4.51 22.70
C THR A 564 16.33 4.63 23.00
N TYR A 565 15.54 3.74 22.41
CA TYR A 565 14.38 3.27 23.13
C TYR A 565 14.94 2.92 24.50
N GLN A 566 14.68 3.73 25.52
CA GLN A 566 15.10 3.39 26.85
C GLN A 566 14.29 2.15 27.19
N LEU A 567 14.93 0.98 27.00
CA LEU A 567 14.41 -0.26 27.52
C LEU A 567 14.10 0.00 28.99
N PRO A 568 12.97 -0.49 29.50
CA PRO A 568 12.58 -0.23 30.86
C PRO A 568 13.75 -0.54 31.78
N VAL A 569 14.11 0.38 32.66
CA VAL A 569 15.25 0.20 33.59
C VAL A 569 15.11 -1.05 34.48
N THR A 570 13.89 -1.58 34.56
CA THR A 570 13.55 -2.83 35.24
C THR A 570 13.98 -4.09 34.47
N TRP A 571 14.30 -3.96 33.18
CA TRP A 571 14.75 -5.08 32.33
C TRP A 571 16.13 -5.59 32.78
N GLU A 572 16.24 -6.90 32.84
CA GLU A 572 17.45 -7.60 33.25
C GLU A 572 18.41 -7.68 32.07
N LYS A 573 19.68 -7.30 32.29
CA LYS A 573 20.72 -7.44 31.26
C LYS A 573 21.11 -8.91 31.15
N SER A 574 20.84 -9.54 30.00
CA SER A 574 21.21 -10.93 29.70
C SER A 574 22.20 -10.96 28.53
N ALA A 575 23.24 -11.79 28.63
CA ALA A 575 24.19 -12.03 27.52
C ALA A 575 23.66 -13.04 26.50
N GLU A 576 22.58 -13.76 26.81
CA GLU A 576 21.90 -14.71 25.93
C GLU A 576 20.56 -14.11 25.46
N HIS A 577 20.10 -14.50 24.26
CA HIS A 577 18.85 -14.09 23.57
C HIS A 577 17.56 -14.51 24.32
N LYS A 578 17.59 -14.56 25.65
CA LYS A 578 16.50 -14.95 26.52
C LYS A 578 15.45 -13.85 26.54
N THR A 579 14.22 -14.20 26.16
CA THR A 579 13.08 -13.26 26.13
C THR A 579 12.18 -13.35 27.36
N ARG A 580 12.36 -14.36 28.23
CA ARG A 580 11.51 -14.61 29.42
C ARG A 580 12.29 -14.53 30.72
N PHE A 581 11.74 -13.80 31.69
CA PHE A 581 12.36 -13.61 33.00
C PHE A 581 11.34 -13.84 34.09
N THR A 582 11.47 -14.96 34.82
CA THR A 582 10.60 -15.29 35.95
C THR A 582 10.82 -14.30 37.09
N LEU A 583 9.78 -13.58 37.48
CA LEU A 583 9.84 -12.63 38.58
C LEU A 583 9.84 -13.35 39.93
N SER A 584 10.66 -12.87 40.87
CA SER A 584 10.63 -13.34 42.25
C SER A 584 9.34 -12.88 42.95
N THR A 585 8.71 -13.76 43.73
CA THR A 585 7.51 -13.43 44.52
C THR A 585 7.72 -12.31 45.55
N LYS A 586 8.98 -12.01 45.87
CA LYS A 586 9.38 -10.96 46.83
C LYS A 586 9.47 -9.57 46.21
N VAL A 587 9.52 -9.43 44.87
CA VAL A 587 9.65 -8.12 44.23
C VAL A 587 8.29 -7.43 44.12
N HIS A 588 8.29 -6.10 44.28
CA HIS A 588 7.06 -5.29 44.24
C HIS A 588 6.30 -5.41 42.90
N GLU A 589 7.03 -5.56 41.80
CA GLU A 589 6.48 -5.80 40.47
C GLU A 589 5.60 -7.06 40.44
N TYR A 590 6.10 -8.19 40.95
CA TYR A 590 5.32 -9.43 41.05
C TYR A 590 4.05 -9.23 41.87
N GLN A 591 4.17 -8.63 43.06
CA GLN A 591 3.04 -8.42 43.98
C GLN A 591 1.95 -7.56 43.33
N THR A 592 2.35 -6.53 42.58
CA THR A 592 1.43 -5.64 41.87
C THR A 592 0.70 -6.38 40.75
N ILE A 593 1.42 -7.13 39.91
CA ILE A 593 0.80 -7.89 38.82
C ILE A 593 -0.11 -8.99 39.38
N ALA A 594 0.32 -9.70 40.42
CA ALA A 594 -0.47 -10.75 41.07
C ALA A 594 -1.75 -10.19 41.71
N SER A 595 -1.68 -9.06 42.42
CA SER A 595 -2.85 -8.42 43.03
C SER A 595 -3.85 -7.89 41.99
N ASN A 596 -3.36 -7.29 40.91
CA ASN A 596 -4.19 -6.86 39.79
C ASN A 596 -4.87 -8.04 39.10
N PHE A 597 -4.13 -9.13 38.89
CA PHE A 597 -4.65 -10.36 38.30
C PHE A 597 -5.71 -11.02 39.20
N ASP A 598 -5.47 -11.09 40.52
CA ASP A 598 -6.42 -11.62 41.49
C ASP A 598 -7.76 -10.87 41.45
N SER A 599 -7.67 -9.53 41.49
CA SER A 599 -8.82 -8.63 41.37
C SER A 599 -9.57 -8.83 40.04
N ALA A 600 -8.84 -8.97 38.93
CA ALA A 600 -9.41 -9.16 37.61
C ALA A 600 -10.05 -10.55 37.42
N MET A 601 -9.52 -11.58 38.08
CA MET A 601 -9.99 -12.96 37.97
C MET A 601 -11.20 -13.29 38.86
N LYS A 602 -11.54 -12.43 39.84
CA LYS A 602 -12.76 -12.54 40.66
C LYS A 602 -12.93 -13.95 41.29
N GLY A 603 -11.82 -14.55 41.74
CA GLY A 603 -11.81 -15.88 42.38
C GLY A 603 -11.95 -17.08 41.42
N LYS A 604 -11.79 -16.92 40.10
CA LYS A 604 -11.87 -18.02 39.11
C LYS A 604 -10.56 -18.79 38.89
N TYR A 605 -9.69 -18.83 39.89
CA TYR A 605 -8.42 -19.55 39.85
C TYR A 605 -8.01 -19.91 41.29
N THR A 606 -7.13 -20.90 41.47
CA THR A 606 -6.69 -21.37 42.79
C THR A 606 -5.36 -20.76 43.21
N GLU A 607 -4.40 -20.67 42.29
CA GLU A 607 -3.07 -20.15 42.59
C GLU A 607 -2.37 -19.58 41.35
N VAL A 608 -1.53 -18.56 41.55
CA VAL A 608 -0.55 -18.11 40.56
C VAL A 608 0.72 -18.93 40.74
N ILE A 609 1.12 -19.67 39.70
CA ILE A 609 2.32 -20.51 39.69
C ILE A 609 3.57 -19.68 39.46
N LYS A 610 3.54 -18.81 38.44
CA LYS A 610 4.64 -17.90 38.11
C LYS A 610 4.17 -16.72 37.27
N ILE A 611 4.94 -15.63 37.31
CA ILE A 611 4.80 -14.47 36.44
C ILE A 611 6.13 -14.26 35.75
N GLU A 612 6.12 -14.26 34.42
CA GLU A 612 7.30 -14.07 33.58
C GLU A 612 7.20 -12.72 32.88
N ARG A 613 8.17 -11.84 33.11
CA ARG A 613 8.32 -10.61 32.33
C ARG A 613 8.92 -10.95 30.97
N ILE A 614 8.30 -10.41 29.93
CA ILE A 614 8.75 -10.60 28.56
C ILE A 614 9.62 -9.41 28.16
N GLN A 615 10.86 -9.71 27.77
CA GLN A 615 11.87 -8.72 27.38
C GLN A 615 12.28 -9.00 25.93
N ASN A 616 11.36 -8.73 25.00
CA ASN A 616 11.63 -8.83 23.57
C ASN A 616 11.88 -7.41 23.02
N GLU A 617 13.17 -7.04 22.97
CA GLU A 617 13.61 -5.70 22.55
C GLU A 617 13.10 -5.31 21.17
N ARG A 618 13.22 -6.21 20.17
CA ARG A 618 12.77 -5.97 18.79
C ARG A 618 11.31 -5.53 18.73
N TRP A 619 10.43 -6.27 19.40
CA TRP A 619 8.99 -5.96 19.36
C TRP A 619 8.62 -4.78 20.27
N TYR A 620 9.34 -4.58 21.37
CA TYR A 620 9.16 -3.42 22.22
C TYR A 620 9.53 -2.12 21.50
N MET A 621 10.59 -2.12 20.69
CA MET A 621 10.95 -0.97 19.85
C MET A 621 9.86 -0.63 18.83
N GLN A 622 9.31 -1.64 18.15
CA GLN A 622 8.20 -1.42 17.20
C GLN A 622 6.96 -0.87 17.91
N TYR A 623 6.64 -1.42 19.07
CA TYR A 623 5.56 -0.91 19.93
C TYR A 623 5.77 0.57 20.32
N LEU A 624 6.98 0.95 20.72
CA LEU A 624 7.30 2.33 21.08
C LEU A 624 7.23 3.28 19.87
N ALA A 625 7.62 2.84 18.67
CA ALA A 625 7.44 3.59 17.43
C ALA A 625 5.96 3.91 17.17
N HIS A 626 5.08 2.90 17.29
CA HIS A 626 3.64 3.09 17.16
C HIS A 626 3.05 3.96 18.27
N THR A 627 3.56 3.85 19.49
CA THR A 627 3.15 4.70 20.61
C THR A 627 3.44 6.18 20.30
N LYS A 628 4.59 6.48 19.70
CA LYS A 628 4.98 7.85 19.30
C LYS A 628 4.07 8.40 18.20
N ASP A 629 3.71 7.59 17.19
CA ASP A 629 2.72 7.97 16.18
C ASP A 629 1.36 8.29 16.80
N PHE A 630 0.85 7.39 17.65
CA PHE A 630 -0.46 7.55 18.30
C PHE A 630 -0.51 8.83 19.15
N ARG A 631 0.55 9.09 19.96
CA ARG A 631 0.66 10.32 20.76
C ARG A 631 0.64 11.57 19.88
N LYS A 632 1.39 11.57 18.77
CA LYS A 632 1.46 12.71 17.84
C LYS A 632 0.14 12.97 17.13
N ARG A 633 -0.57 11.92 16.71
CA ARG A 633 -1.81 12.01 15.92
C ARG A 633 -3.05 12.30 16.78
N LEU A 634 -3.11 11.76 17.99
CA LEU A 634 -4.34 11.74 18.80
C LEU A 634 -4.30 12.66 20.02
N ASN A 635 -3.10 13.08 20.47
CA ASN A 635 -2.91 13.96 21.63
C ASN A 635 -3.69 13.53 22.89
N MET A 636 -3.78 12.22 23.14
CA MET A 636 -4.46 11.63 24.30
C MET A 636 -3.73 10.34 24.72
N ASP A 637 -4.03 9.84 25.93
CA ASP A 637 -3.54 8.53 26.35
C ASP A 637 -4.34 7.43 25.65
N THR A 638 -3.65 6.64 24.84
CA THR A 638 -4.25 5.63 23.95
C THR A 638 -3.87 4.21 24.33
N GLU A 639 -3.04 4.04 25.36
CA GLU A 639 -2.57 2.73 25.83
C GLU A 639 -3.50 2.17 26.91
N LYS A 640 -3.80 0.87 26.83
CA LYS A 640 -4.46 0.11 27.90
C LYS A 640 -3.66 -1.13 28.26
N ARG A 641 -3.72 -1.53 29.53
CA ARG A 641 -3.23 -2.84 29.98
C ARG A 641 -4.38 -3.84 29.92
N LEU A 642 -4.29 -4.81 29.01
CA LEU A 642 -5.37 -5.74 28.69
C LEU A 642 -4.88 -7.20 28.70
N TYR A 643 -5.81 -8.12 28.94
CA TYR A 643 -5.58 -9.55 29.05
C TYR A 643 -5.80 -10.27 27.73
N HIS A 644 -4.93 -11.21 27.39
CA HIS A 644 -5.07 -12.12 26.25
C HIS A 644 -4.85 -13.57 26.70
N GLY A 645 -5.90 -14.39 26.64
CA GLY A 645 -5.82 -15.81 27.00
C GLY A 645 -5.51 -16.67 25.78
N CYS A 646 -4.55 -17.58 25.91
CA CYS A 646 -4.19 -18.50 24.84
C CYS A 646 -3.67 -19.85 25.41
N PRO A 647 -3.58 -20.90 24.60
CA PRO A 647 -2.86 -22.13 24.96
C PRO A 647 -1.34 -21.89 25.10
N GLU A 648 -0.65 -22.75 25.85
CA GLU A 648 0.80 -22.66 26.10
C GLU A 648 1.64 -22.66 24.81
N GLN A 649 1.26 -23.46 23.82
CA GLN A 649 1.94 -23.50 22.52
C GLN A 649 1.88 -22.15 21.79
N ALA A 650 0.71 -21.50 21.78
CA ALA A 650 0.54 -20.19 21.17
C ALA A 650 1.27 -19.10 21.95
N ALA A 651 1.34 -19.21 23.29
CA ALA A 651 2.10 -18.28 24.11
C ALA A 651 3.59 -18.29 23.75
N ASN A 652 4.16 -19.45 23.42
CA ASN A 652 5.55 -19.54 23.00
C ASN A 652 5.81 -18.76 21.71
N THR A 653 4.95 -18.93 20.70
CA THR A 653 5.04 -18.19 19.44
C THR A 653 4.87 -16.68 19.65
N ILE A 654 3.91 -16.24 20.47
CA ILE A 654 3.68 -14.81 20.73
C ILE A 654 4.90 -14.14 21.39
N ILE A 655 5.62 -14.85 22.25
CA ILE A 655 6.82 -14.31 22.92
C ILE A 655 7.98 -14.10 21.94
N GLU A 656 8.08 -14.95 20.90
CA GLU A 656 9.12 -14.89 19.89
C GLU A 656 8.75 -13.93 18.74
N ASP A 657 7.53 -14.03 18.22
CA ASP A 657 7.08 -13.44 16.95
C ASP A 657 5.95 -12.39 17.09
N CYS A 658 5.65 -11.93 18.31
CA CYS A 658 4.59 -10.99 18.67
C CYS A 658 3.15 -11.47 18.38
N PHE A 659 2.17 -10.61 18.62
CA PHE A 659 0.78 -10.89 18.28
C PHE A 659 0.58 -10.76 16.77
N ASN A 660 0.17 -11.84 16.12
CA ASN A 660 0.03 -11.88 14.67
C ASN A 660 -1.44 -12.00 14.26
N ARG A 661 -1.97 -10.97 13.57
CA ARG A 661 -3.36 -10.91 13.12
C ARG A 661 -3.75 -11.97 12.10
N SER A 662 -2.79 -12.62 11.42
CA SER A 662 -3.09 -13.70 10.46
C SER A 662 -3.72 -14.93 11.13
N TYR A 663 -3.57 -15.07 12.45
CA TYR A 663 -4.26 -16.09 13.25
C TYR A 663 -5.66 -15.65 13.74
N ALA A 664 -6.16 -14.49 13.30
CA ALA A 664 -7.50 -14.05 13.63
C ALA A 664 -8.56 -15.06 13.14
N GLY A 665 -9.59 -15.29 13.97
CA GLY A 665 -10.71 -16.18 13.64
C GLY A 665 -10.61 -17.60 14.18
N VAL A 666 -9.49 -18.02 14.77
CA VAL A 666 -9.35 -19.32 15.46
C VAL A 666 -10.44 -19.52 16.52
N ASN A 667 -10.86 -18.45 17.20
CA ASN A 667 -11.92 -18.48 18.22
C ASN A 667 -13.14 -17.60 17.86
N GLY A 668 -13.33 -17.30 16.56
CA GLY A 668 -14.35 -16.39 16.05
C GLY A 668 -13.92 -14.92 15.97
N THR A 669 -14.63 -14.13 15.16
CA THR A 669 -14.27 -12.73 14.83
C THR A 669 -15.41 -11.73 15.09
N VAL A 670 -16.19 -11.88 16.17
CA VAL A 670 -17.44 -11.09 16.38
C VAL A 670 -17.30 -9.57 16.19
N TYR A 671 -16.17 -8.97 16.62
CA TYR A 671 -15.94 -7.53 16.59
C TYR A 671 -14.81 -7.10 15.64
N GLY A 672 -14.37 -7.99 14.75
CA GLY A 672 -13.30 -7.72 13.78
C GLY A 672 -12.39 -8.92 13.55
N VAL A 673 -11.72 -8.96 12.40
CA VAL A 673 -10.68 -9.92 12.04
C VAL A 673 -9.33 -9.33 12.45
N GLY A 674 -9.02 -9.44 13.74
CA GLY A 674 -7.81 -8.89 14.34
C GLY A 674 -7.43 -9.60 15.63
N VAL A 675 -6.54 -9.00 16.42
CA VAL A 675 -6.08 -9.57 17.70
C VAL A 675 -6.96 -9.05 18.83
N TYR A 676 -7.52 -9.97 19.61
CA TYR A 676 -8.48 -9.68 20.67
C TYR A 676 -7.78 -9.53 22.03
N PHE A 677 -8.16 -8.49 22.75
CA PHE A 677 -7.76 -8.23 24.12
C PHE A 677 -8.98 -7.89 24.97
N SER A 678 -8.91 -8.18 26.26
CA SER A 678 -10.01 -7.93 27.20
C SER A 678 -9.53 -7.17 28.43
N SER A 679 -10.31 -6.19 28.92
CA SER A 679 -10.11 -5.61 30.25
C SER A 679 -10.64 -6.50 31.38
N ASP A 680 -11.44 -7.53 31.06
CA ASP A 680 -11.89 -8.55 32.01
C ASP A 680 -11.10 -9.85 31.82
N ALA A 681 -10.25 -10.20 32.79
CA ALA A 681 -9.44 -11.42 32.74
C ALA A 681 -10.30 -12.69 32.75
N THR A 682 -11.51 -12.67 33.34
CA THR A 682 -12.41 -13.83 33.35
C THR A 682 -12.97 -14.15 31.96
N TYR A 683 -13.06 -13.15 31.07
CA TYR A 683 -13.37 -13.38 29.67
C TYR A 683 -12.19 -14.06 28.97
N SER A 684 -10.98 -13.52 29.14
CA SER A 684 -9.76 -14.10 28.57
C SER A 684 -9.47 -15.50 29.08
N HIS A 685 -9.87 -15.84 30.32
CA HIS A 685 -9.74 -17.19 30.88
C HIS A 685 -10.41 -18.26 29.99
N GLY A 686 -11.55 -17.94 29.37
CA GLY A 686 -12.28 -18.86 28.49
C GLY A 686 -11.49 -19.31 27.26
N TYR A 687 -10.45 -18.56 26.88
CA TYR A 687 -9.58 -18.85 25.73
C TYR A 687 -8.25 -19.50 26.12
N THR A 688 -8.02 -19.72 27.43
CA THR A 688 -6.88 -20.49 27.92
C THR A 688 -7.19 -21.99 27.89
N LYS A 689 -6.15 -22.82 27.78
CA LYS A 689 -6.27 -24.29 27.90
C LYS A 689 -5.31 -24.80 28.98
N PRO A 690 -5.74 -25.68 29.90
CA PRO A 690 -4.86 -26.26 30.89
C PRO A 690 -3.89 -27.24 30.22
N ASN A 691 -2.61 -27.19 30.60
CA ASN A 691 -1.61 -28.16 30.17
C ASN A 691 -1.71 -29.46 31.00
N ALA A 692 -0.77 -30.40 30.80
CA ALA A 692 -0.75 -31.68 31.51
C ALA A 692 -0.66 -31.54 33.05
N ASN A 693 -0.14 -30.42 33.55
CA ASN A 693 -0.03 -30.12 34.98
C ASN A 693 -1.25 -29.34 35.53
N GLY A 694 -2.27 -29.10 34.69
CA GLY A 694 -3.44 -28.28 35.00
C GLY A 694 -3.19 -26.77 34.90
N GLU A 695 -2.03 -26.34 34.39
CA GLU A 695 -1.63 -24.93 34.35
C GLU A 695 -2.16 -24.24 33.10
N ARG A 696 -2.61 -23.00 33.26
CA ARG A 696 -3.09 -22.11 32.20
C ARG A 696 -2.18 -20.91 32.11
N CYS A 697 -2.10 -20.29 30.93
CA CYS A 697 -1.31 -19.09 30.71
C CYS A 697 -2.14 -17.96 30.11
N MET A 698 -1.92 -16.74 30.57
CA MET A 698 -2.57 -15.53 30.07
C MET A 698 -1.58 -14.38 30.03
N PHE A 699 -1.60 -13.62 28.94
CA PHE A 699 -0.80 -12.40 28.84
C PHE A 699 -1.50 -11.22 29.50
N LEU A 700 -0.72 -10.39 30.18
CA LEU A 700 -1.05 -8.99 30.44
C LEU A 700 -0.21 -8.14 29.48
N SER A 701 -0.88 -7.43 28.57
CA SER A 701 -0.26 -6.74 27.43
C SER A 701 -0.50 -5.25 27.49
N ARG A 702 0.43 -4.46 26.95
CA ARG A 702 0.22 -3.05 26.63
C ARG A 702 -0.39 -2.96 25.24
N VAL A 703 -1.51 -2.27 25.08
CA VAL A 703 -2.28 -2.25 23.83
C VAL A 703 -2.67 -0.82 23.46
N LEU A 704 -2.29 -0.38 22.27
CA LEU A 704 -2.65 0.92 21.69
C LEU A 704 -4.05 0.86 21.07
N VAL A 705 -5.06 1.15 21.89
CA VAL A 705 -6.47 1.09 21.46
C VAL A 705 -6.90 2.32 20.64
N GLY A 706 -6.30 3.48 20.89
CA GLY A 706 -6.61 4.72 20.15
C GLY A 706 -8.09 5.10 20.17
N LYS A 707 -8.58 5.66 19.05
CA LYS A 707 -10.02 5.91 18.84
C LYS A 707 -10.72 4.58 18.57
N THR A 708 -11.72 4.25 19.36
CA THR A 708 -12.46 2.99 19.24
C THR A 708 -13.85 3.19 18.65
N THR A 709 -14.33 2.23 17.87
CA THR A 709 -15.74 2.13 17.44
C THR A 709 -16.27 0.71 17.61
N LYS A 710 -17.59 0.54 17.55
CA LYS A 710 -18.22 -0.79 17.64
C LYS A 710 -17.79 -1.65 16.45
N GLY A 711 -17.28 -2.83 16.74
CA GLY A 711 -16.80 -3.77 15.74
C GLY A 711 -17.89 -4.66 15.14
N ASN A 712 -17.61 -5.26 13.98
CA ASN A 712 -18.39 -6.36 13.42
C ASN A 712 -17.47 -7.41 12.78
N ASN A 713 -18.02 -8.58 12.47
CA ASN A 713 -17.25 -9.74 12.05
C ASN A 713 -16.67 -9.71 10.63
N LYS A 714 -17.08 -8.75 9.80
CA LYS A 714 -16.57 -8.56 8.43
C LYS A 714 -15.38 -7.61 8.36
N MET A 715 -15.08 -6.87 9.43
CA MET A 715 -14.01 -5.86 9.45
C MET A 715 -12.62 -6.52 9.45
N LYS A 716 -11.91 -6.47 8.31
CA LYS A 716 -10.52 -6.98 8.18
C LYS A 716 -9.45 -5.93 8.46
N THR A 717 -9.82 -4.66 8.48
CA THR A 717 -8.94 -3.52 8.74
C THR A 717 -9.63 -2.55 9.70
N ARG A 718 -8.84 -1.61 10.26
CA ARG A 718 -9.40 -0.59 11.13
C ARG A 718 -10.47 0.24 10.39
N PRO A 719 -11.61 0.56 11.01
CA PRO A 719 -12.61 1.45 10.41
C PRO A 719 -12.05 2.86 10.15
N LEU A 720 -12.57 3.55 9.14
CA LEU A 720 -12.11 4.89 8.80
C LEU A 720 -12.26 5.84 10.01
N GLY A 721 -11.17 6.51 10.39
CA GLY A 721 -11.15 7.44 11.52
C GLY A 721 -10.99 6.80 12.90
N PHE A 722 -10.92 5.46 12.98
CA PHE A 722 -10.73 4.69 14.21
C PHE A 722 -9.46 3.83 14.13
N ASP A 723 -8.91 3.49 15.29
CA ASP A 723 -7.67 2.74 15.45
C ASP A 723 -7.89 1.28 15.88
N SER A 724 -8.99 1.03 16.60
CA SER A 724 -9.39 -0.30 17.08
C SER A 724 -10.92 -0.43 17.09
N THR A 725 -11.41 -1.66 17.16
CA THR A 725 -12.84 -1.91 17.42
C THR A 725 -13.08 -2.48 18.81
N THR A 726 -14.31 -2.36 19.31
CA THR A 726 -14.68 -2.78 20.65
C THR A 726 -16.11 -3.35 20.68
N ASP A 727 -16.44 -4.08 21.75
CA ASP A 727 -17.80 -4.44 22.13
C ASP A 727 -18.51 -3.33 22.95
N GLU A 728 -17.88 -2.16 23.06
CA GLU A 728 -18.29 -1.02 23.89
C GLU A 728 -18.22 -1.30 25.41
N LYS A 729 -17.64 -2.43 25.81
CA LYS A 729 -17.49 -2.84 27.21
C LYS A 729 -16.04 -3.18 27.54
N HIS A 730 -15.65 -4.42 27.27
CA HIS A 730 -14.41 -5.01 27.77
C HIS A 730 -13.49 -5.55 26.69
N ILE A 731 -13.97 -5.72 25.45
CA ILE A 731 -13.20 -6.29 24.34
C ILE A 731 -12.62 -5.17 23.48
N PHE A 732 -11.37 -5.34 23.06
CA PHE A 732 -10.67 -4.47 22.12
C PHE A 732 -10.01 -5.32 21.06
N VAL A 733 -10.17 -4.94 19.78
CA VAL A 733 -9.60 -5.64 18.64
C VAL A 733 -8.67 -4.70 17.88
N THR A 734 -7.41 -5.09 17.76
CA THR A 734 -6.38 -4.34 17.01
C THR A 734 -6.16 -4.95 15.63
N TYR A 735 -5.72 -4.11 14.67
CA TYR A 735 -5.60 -4.47 13.26
C TYR A 735 -4.16 -4.42 12.74
N HIS A 736 -3.19 -4.18 13.62
CA HIS A 736 -1.76 -4.13 13.30
C HIS A 736 -0.96 -4.83 14.40
N ASP A 737 0.01 -5.64 14.00
CA ASP A 737 0.73 -6.56 14.89
C ASP A 737 1.53 -5.81 15.97
N ALA A 738 2.14 -4.68 15.61
CA ALA A 738 2.84 -3.81 16.55
C ALA A 738 1.95 -2.85 17.40
N GLN A 739 0.61 -2.97 17.35
CA GLN A 739 -0.27 -2.21 18.26
C GLN A 739 -0.29 -2.76 19.69
N ALA A 740 0.28 -3.95 19.94
CA ALA A 740 0.31 -4.56 21.26
C ALA A 740 1.67 -5.16 21.59
N PHE A 741 2.07 -5.05 22.85
CA PHE A 741 3.26 -5.68 23.39
C PHE A 741 2.89 -6.59 24.56
N ALA A 742 3.25 -7.88 24.45
CA ALA A 742 3.10 -8.85 25.52
C ALA A 742 4.11 -8.51 26.63
N GLU A 743 3.64 -7.98 27.76
CA GLU A 743 4.53 -7.47 28.80
C GLU A 743 4.80 -8.53 29.88
N TYR A 744 3.77 -9.27 30.28
CA TYR A 744 3.87 -10.36 31.25
C TYR A 744 3.09 -11.58 30.79
N LEU A 745 3.65 -12.77 31.01
CA LEU A 745 2.94 -14.05 30.95
C LEU A 745 2.66 -14.52 32.38
N ILE A 746 1.38 -14.71 32.71
CA ILE A 746 0.93 -15.20 34.01
C ILE A 746 0.54 -16.66 33.86
N THR A 747 1.20 -17.55 34.60
CA THR A 747 0.85 -18.97 34.69
C THR A 747 0.11 -19.23 35.99
N TYR A 748 -1.06 -19.83 35.93
CA TYR A 748 -1.96 -20.05 37.07
C TYR A 748 -2.72 -21.37 36.93
N LYS A 749 -3.41 -21.81 37.98
CA LYS A 749 -4.31 -22.97 37.97
C LYS A 749 -5.75 -22.56 38.24
#